data_AF-A0A2E6I073-F1
#
_entry.id   AF-A0A2E6I073-F1
#
_cell.length_a   1.000
_cell.length_b   1.000
_cell.length_c   1.000
_cell.angle_alpha   90.00
_cell.angle_beta   90.00
_cell.angle_gamma   90.00
#
_symmetry.space_group_name_H-M   'P 1'
#
loop_
_entity.id
_entity.type
_entity.pdbx_description
1 polymer ?
#
loop_
_entity_poly.entity_id
_entity_poly.type
_entity_poly.pdbx_seq_one_letter_code
_entity_poly.pdbx_strand_id
1 'polypeptide(L)'
;MPHVSSGSSTTPYKRLPAESMRLLPFSLLALVTTLTIESRADWAWQAGDVALFDPATSSASIQERVLQAAESDLDWVILSSPPGTGSFVGLDEILQEADLNVPRVTPIVASGWSSDNRSGIIYGLDPRSPVPNQLDRLLAVAETQQGVVQLDTADTSASSFLLTASRNGTWSPEVEVGAGWDRLLRAGSRVFIAGSNTDEAPGHRHRTYVKARSNTNEDVVNGLRRGSSFVSQNDDIRIDFEVQGSSFGQTAFFEGEAYVRMQAHARDPITRVSLIADGEVVWVTQPDETVWSERFFLPLHHRTYIRPVLENASGYRTLGNPVFLVPDRSQRSGEVPFVGSDESEDASYLEIGATVEASSRLAPPRQSRILSEFLAAEETRYPTVWLLQNRSDLVHDETLIDLTTWDSESVRLGAAYALLSRGHTDVLSTLLSDKAPSVRAYAARSIANYTEGYRETDWRLNPDEEDDPFVLSYLIRAYRPVRHRPDHVASIIALLRHPHQAVAAAAADRIAALGTRNYRVISALIDSARGDNVAAIDALGTIGDYRSIAPLLEIYERAPFGPVRRAAFEALDHLDVPYQNRPMIEVPDLQKRPTMDGLPDSLANVIGDLAHDEDARPGPRSLIGRVGRYADSLYVAIQTDFSTPPHTTLGPAPTDADRRVEIVLTTPNGQDQETYRVNALGRSNRERPLPIGSLVADGHWSLETLLPIASFPVLRFNLSVVSQTDRLSWSVTYGAPEDADRFGDLRFQPGSP
;
A
#
# COMPACT_ATOMS: atom_id res chain seq x y z
N MET A 1 -41.13 -38.22 -55.64
CA MET A 1 -41.26 -36.87 -56.24
C MET A 1 -42.70 -36.39 -56.03
N PRO A 2 -42.93 -35.07 -55.81
CA PRO A 2 -43.41 -34.49 -54.53
C PRO A 2 -44.92 -34.12 -54.58
N HIS A 3 -45.63 -33.47 -53.62
CA HIS A 3 -45.37 -32.55 -52.50
C HIS A 3 -46.55 -32.57 -51.48
N VAL A 4 -46.32 -32.01 -50.28
CA VAL A 4 -47.20 -31.93 -49.08
C VAL A 4 -47.92 -30.56 -48.97
N SER A 5 -49.08 -30.53 -48.31
CA SER A 5 -50.02 -29.41 -48.12
C SER A 5 -50.05 -28.76 -46.71
N SER A 6 -50.46 -27.48 -46.71
CA SER A 6 -51.05 -26.55 -45.70
C SER A 6 -51.77 -27.11 -44.45
N GLY A 7 -52.05 -26.38 -43.34
CA GLY A 7 -51.96 -24.95 -42.96
C GLY A 7 -52.91 -24.64 -41.74
N SER A 8 -52.60 -23.59 -40.94
CA SER A 8 -53.44 -22.63 -40.12
C SER A 8 -54.73 -23.06 -39.37
N SER A 9 -55.27 -22.54 -38.24
CA SER A 9 -55.10 -21.34 -37.39
C SER A 9 -55.95 -21.44 -36.07
N THR A 10 -55.73 -20.52 -35.11
CA THR A 10 -56.68 -19.80 -34.20
C THR A 10 -57.42 -20.46 -32.99
N THR A 11 -56.98 -20.09 -31.76
CA THR A 11 -57.69 -19.52 -30.53
C THR A 11 -59.12 -19.96 -30.07
N PRO A 12 -59.62 -19.62 -28.84
CA PRO A 12 -59.08 -19.63 -27.46
C PRO A 12 -60.09 -20.08 -26.34
N TYR A 13 -59.66 -20.01 -25.05
CA TYR A 13 -60.44 -19.89 -23.77
C TYR A 13 -61.42 -21.00 -23.27
N LYS A 14 -61.15 -21.58 -22.07
CA LYS A 14 -62.09 -21.64 -20.92
C LYS A 14 -61.49 -22.20 -19.62
N ARG A 15 -62.09 -21.75 -18.51
CA ARG A 15 -61.76 -21.86 -17.06
C ARG A 15 -62.00 -23.25 -16.42
N LEU A 16 -61.15 -23.59 -15.42
CA LEU A 16 -61.35 -24.10 -14.02
C LEU A 16 -62.62 -24.93 -13.65
N PRO A 17 -62.70 -25.60 -12.47
CA PRO A 17 -61.73 -26.15 -11.50
C PRO A 17 -62.14 -27.57 -11.02
N ALA A 18 -61.46 -28.12 -9.98
CA ALA A 18 -61.95 -29.09 -8.95
C ALA A 18 -60.78 -30.01 -8.54
N GLU A 19 -60.22 -29.91 -7.34
CA GLU A 19 -60.70 -30.41 -6.04
C GLU A 19 -59.75 -31.52 -5.52
N SER A 20 -59.05 -31.19 -4.45
CA SER A 20 -58.89 -31.95 -3.20
C SER A 20 -58.63 -33.47 -3.22
N MET A 21 -57.49 -33.87 -2.65
CA MET A 21 -57.35 -34.93 -1.62
C MET A 21 -55.93 -34.84 -1.05
N ARG A 22 -55.71 -34.35 0.18
CA ARG A 22 -55.78 -35.02 1.50
C ARG A 22 -54.78 -36.17 1.71
N LEU A 23 -53.96 -35.98 2.76
CA LEU A 23 -53.36 -36.94 3.71
C LEU A 23 -51.92 -37.44 3.47
N LEU A 24 -50.97 -36.79 4.18
CA LEU A 24 -50.08 -37.30 5.27
C LEU A 24 -49.75 -38.82 5.33
N PRO A 25 -48.71 -39.22 6.08
CA PRO A 25 -47.26 -38.94 6.03
C PRO A 25 -46.47 -40.28 5.93
N PHE A 26 -45.13 -40.30 5.86
CA PHE A 26 -44.21 -41.26 6.52
C PHE A 26 -42.78 -41.13 5.95
N SER A 27 -41.89 -40.61 6.81
CA SER A 27 -40.60 -41.18 7.19
C SER A 27 -39.51 -41.53 6.15
N LEU A 28 -38.41 -40.76 6.26
CA LEU A 28 -37.04 -41.21 6.49
C LEU A 28 -36.38 -42.15 5.45
N LEU A 29 -35.44 -41.59 4.67
CA LEU A 29 -34.16 -42.25 4.39
C LEU A 29 -33.03 -41.23 4.15
N ALA A 30 -31.97 -41.43 4.93
CA ALA A 30 -30.56 -41.00 4.85
C ALA A 30 -30.04 -40.45 3.50
N LEU A 31 -29.28 -39.35 3.41
CA LEU A 31 -27.93 -39.00 3.93
C LEU A 31 -26.89 -39.03 2.77
N VAL A 32 -26.06 -37.97 2.70
CA VAL A 32 -24.75 -37.80 2.01
C VAL A 32 -24.78 -37.59 0.49
N THR A 33 -24.58 -36.38 -0.06
CA THR A 33 -23.30 -35.75 -0.50
C THR A 33 -23.74 -34.55 -1.37
N THR A 34 -23.19 -33.34 -1.45
CA THR A 34 -21.94 -32.69 -1.03
C THR A 34 -22.27 -31.19 -1.01
N LEU A 35 -22.19 -30.53 0.14
CA LEU A 35 -22.13 -29.07 0.20
C LEU A 35 -20.71 -28.68 -0.24
N THR A 36 -20.54 -28.33 -1.51
CA THR A 36 -19.38 -27.56 -1.94
C THR A 36 -19.56 -26.16 -1.37
N ILE A 37 -18.97 -25.92 -0.20
CA ILE A 37 -18.71 -24.58 0.31
C ILE A 37 -17.68 -23.99 -0.66
N GLU A 38 -18.12 -23.17 -1.60
CA GLU A 38 -17.22 -22.32 -2.39
C GLU A 38 -16.64 -21.27 -1.44
N SER A 39 -15.46 -21.55 -0.88
CA SER A 39 -14.66 -20.56 -0.17
C SER A 39 -13.94 -19.66 -1.20
N ARG A 40 -14.67 -18.70 -1.76
CA ARG A 40 -14.02 -17.48 -2.26
C ARG A 40 -13.87 -16.52 -1.09
N ALA A 41 -12.68 -16.51 -0.50
CA ALA A 41 -12.30 -15.49 0.45
C ALA A 41 -11.97 -14.20 -0.32
N ASP A 42 -13.03 -13.50 -0.76
CA ASP A 42 -12.93 -12.09 -1.09
C ASP A 42 -12.66 -11.33 0.22
N TRP A 43 -11.66 -10.45 0.23
CA TRP A 43 -11.26 -9.66 1.40
C TRP A 43 -12.47 -9.09 2.16
N ALA A 44 -12.49 -9.24 3.49
CA ALA A 44 -13.60 -8.80 4.33
C ALA A 44 -13.13 -8.02 5.57
N TRP A 45 -14.00 -7.16 6.08
CA TRP A 45 -13.79 -6.47 7.36
C TRP A 45 -14.04 -7.45 8.51
N GLN A 46 -13.00 -7.73 9.28
CA GLN A 46 -13.03 -8.57 10.46
C GLN A 46 -13.10 -7.67 11.71
N ALA A 47 -14.15 -7.80 12.51
CA ALA A 47 -14.32 -7.05 13.74
C ALA A 47 -13.54 -7.70 14.89
N GLY A 48 -12.86 -6.91 15.71
CA GLY A 48 -12.21 -7.41 16.90
C GLY A 48 -12.01 -6.39 17.99
N ASP A 49 -11.52 -6.90 19.11
CA ASP A 49 -11.31 -6.15 20.35
C ASP A 49 -10.04 -6.62 21.07
N VAL A 50 -9.49 -5.75 21.92
CA VAL A 50 -8.34 -6.05 22.77
C VAL A 50 -8.84 -6.37 24.18
N ALA A 51 -8.77 -7.64 24.55
CA ALA A 51 -9.08 -8.11 25.89
C ALA A 51 -7.78 -8.20 26.72
N LEU A 52 -7.68 -7.32 27.71
CA LEU A 52 -6.67 -7.47 28.76
C LEU A 52 -7.11 -8.56 29.73
N PHE A 53 -6.20 -9.45 30.11
CA PHE A 53 -6.44 -10.46 31.13
C PHE A 53 -5.29 -10.47 32.13
N ASP A 54 -5.57 -10.81 33.39
CA ASP A 54 -4.54 -10.93 34.41
C ASP A 54 -3.85 -12.30 34.29
N PRO A 55 -2.52 -12.40 34.09
CA PRO A 55 -1.81 -13.67 34.00
C PRO A 55 -1.91 -14.50 35.28
N ALA A 56 -2.31 -13.91 36.42
CA ALA A 56 -2.62 -14.66 37.63
C ALA A 56 -3.93 -15.46 37.53
N THR A 57 -4.79 -15.17 36.53
CA THR A 57 -6.06 -15.88 36.33
C THR A 57 -5.87 -17.14 35.49
N SER A 58 -6.50 -18.24 35.93
CA SER A 58 -6.36 -19.58 35.34
C SER A 58 -6.88 -19.67 33.90
N SER A 59 -6.59 -20.76 33.18
CA SER A 59 -7.10 -21.07 31.83
C SER A 59 -8.61 -20.85 31.65
N ALA A 60 -9.39 -20.98 32.72
CA ALA A 60 -10.83 -20.70 32.75
C ALA A 60 -11.18 -19.25 32.35
N SER A 61 -10.36 -18.27 32.75
CA SER A 61 -10.59 -16.85 32.43
C SER A 61 -10.41 -16.55 30.94
N ILE A 62 -9.45 -17.19 30.29
CA ILE A 62 -9.19 -17.02 28.86
C ILE A 62 -10.34 -17.63 28.06
N GLN A 63 -10.83 -18.81 28.44
CA GLN A 63 -12.01 -19.42 27.83
C GLN A 63 -13.24 -18.52 27.96
N GLU A 64 -13.48 -17.96 29.14
CA GLU A 64 -14.60 -17.03 29.37
C GLU A 64 -14.48 -15.78 28.49
N ARG A 65 -13.28 -15.20 28.34
CA ARG A 65 -13.06 -14.04 27.47
C ARG A 65 -13.25 -14.36 25.98
N VAL A 66 -12.77 -15.52 25.51
CA VAL A 66 -12.99 -15.96 24.13
C VAL A 66 -14.48 -16.22 23.87
N LEU A 67 -15.18 -16.83 24.84
CA LEU A 67 -16.63 -17.02 24.75
C LEU A 67 -17.37 -15.68 24.72
N GLN A 68 -16.98 -14.73 25.58
CA GLN A 68 -17.55 -13.39 25.62
C GLN A 68 -17.30 -12.62 24.30
N ALA A 69 -16.14 -12.80 23.68
CA ALA A 69 -15.83 -12.25 22.37
C ALA A 69 -16.76 -12.84 21.28
N ALA A 70 -16.99 -14.15 21.31
CA ALA A 70 -17.92 -14.81 20.40
C ALA A 70 -19.37 -14.35 20.59
N GLU A 71 -19.82 -14.23 21.84
CA GLU A 71 -21.14 -13.68 22.19
C GLU A 71 -21.30 -12.21 21.78
N SER A 72 -20.18 -11.48 21.69
CA SER A 72 -20.14 -10.09 21.25
C SER A 72 -20.02 -9.93 19.72
N ASP A 73 -20.09 -11.03 18.96
CA ASP A 73 -19.97 -11.05 17.50
C ASP A 73 -18.62 -10.50 16.98
N LEU A 74 -17.54 -10.81 17.70
CA LEU A 74 -16.17 -10.52 17.26
C LEU A 74 -15.64 -11.68 16.39
N ASP A 75 -14.86 -11.35 15.37
CA ASP A 75 -14.16 -12.30 14.51
C ASP A 75 -12.77 -12.64 15.06
N TRP A 76 -12.15 -11.71 15.79
CA TRP A 76 -10.87 -11.91 16.47
C TRP A 76 -10.84 -11.21 17.82
N VAL A 77 -10.03 -11.73 18.74
CA VAL A 77 -9.78 -11.12 20.05
C VAL A 77 -8.30 -11.16 20.35
N ILE A 78 -7.75 -10.03 20.77
CA ILE A 78 -6.40 -10.02 21.28
C ILE A 78 -6.43 -10.35 22.77
N LEU A 79 -5.66 -11.36 23.15
CA LEU A 79 -5.42 -11.73 24.53
C LEU A 79 -4.05 -11.15 24.92
N SER A 80 -4.03 -10.13 25.79
CA SER A 80 -2.78 -9.56 26.33
C SER A 80 -2.61 -9.72 27.84
N SER A 81 -1.39 -10.02 28.28
CA SER A 81 -0.96 -9.76 29.66
C SER A 81 -0.84 -8.25 29.95
N PRO A 82 -0.89 -7.85 31.23
CA PRO A 82 -0.45 -6.55 31.68
C PRO A 82 1.05 -6.35 31.41
N PRO A 83 1.48 -5.10 31.23
CA PRO A 83 2.88 -4.75 31.15
C PRO A 83 3.73 -5.33 32.29
N GLY A 84 4.86 -5.98 31.95
CA GLY A 84 5.87 -6.40 32.92
C GLY A 84 5.77 -7.84 33.44
N THR A 85 4.81 -8.65 32.97
CA THR A 85 4.59 -10.01 33.49
C THR A 85 5.35 -11.13 32.79
N GLY A 86 6.15 -10.84 31.74
CA GLY A 86 7.00 -11.82 31.06
C GLY A 86 6.24 -12.83 30.18
N SER A 87 6.98 -13.73 29.50
CA SER A 87 6.42 -14.72 28.56
C SER A 87 5.58 -15.79 29.26
N PHE A 88 4.52 -16.23 28.59
CA PHE A 88 3.57 -17.20 29.12
C PHE A 88 4.04 -18.64 28.95
N VAL A 89 4.08 -19.40 30.04
CA VAL A 89 4.23 -20.87 30.00
C VAL A 89 2.84 -21.50 29.82
N GLY A 90 2.66 -22.34 28.80
CA GLY A 90 1.40 -23.07 28.54
C GLY A 90 0.42 -22.36 27.57
N LEU A 91 0.82 -21.26 26.95
CA LEU A 91 -0.08 -20.48 26.08
C LEU A 91 -0.53 -21.23 24.83
N ASP A 92 0.35 -22.04 24.22
CA ASP A 92 0.01 -22.86 23.06
C ASP A 92 -1.10 -23.87 23.38
N GLU A 93 -1.10 -24.44 24.59
CA GLU A 93 -2.11 -25.38 25.05
C GLU A 93 -3.47 -24.67 25.24
N ILE A 94 -3.45 -23.44 25.74
CA ILE A 94 -4.66 -22.61 25.92
C ILE A 94 -5.24 -22.16 24.58
N LEU A 95 -4.40 -21.77 23.62
CA LEU A 95 -4.84 -21.38 22.28
C LEU A 95 -5.44 -22.58 21.54
N GLN A 96 -4.79 -23.75 21.65
CA GLN A 96 -5.31 -24.98 21.06
C GLN A 96 -6.66 -25.34 21.65
N GLU A 97 -6.86 -25.15 22.96
CA GLU A 97 -8.14 -25.38 23.62
C GLU A 97 -9.21 -24.34 23.23
N ALA A 98 -8.84 -23.07 23.06
CA ALA A 98 -9.74 -22.02 22.61
C ALA A 98 -10.22 -22.24 21.15
N ASP A 99 -9.28 -22.59 20.26
CA ASP A 99 -9.53 -22.85 18.84
C ASP A 99 -10.46 -24.07 18.66
N LEU A 100 -10.30 -25.10 19.50
CA LEU A 100 -11.18 -26.28 19.51
C LEU A 100 -12.62 -25.97 19.99
N ASN A 101 -12.79 -25.02 20.91
CA ASN A 101 -14.08 -24.76 21.56
C ASN A 101 -14.88 -23.65 20.88
N VAL A 102 -14.23 -22.67 20.24
CA VAL A 102 -14.88 -21.48 19.68
C VAL A 102 -14.29 -21.13 18.30
N PRO A 103 -14.48 -21.97 17.28
CA PRO A 103 -13.79 -21.87 15.98
C PRO A 103 -14.14 -20.61 15.15
N ARG A 104 -15.09 -19.79 15.62
CA ARG A 104 -15.49 -18.55 14.95
C ARG A 104 -14.58 -17.36 15.31
N VAL A 105 -13.97 -17.39 16.50
CA VAL A 105 -13.17 -16.28 17.01
C VAL A 105 -11.70 -16.66 16.96
N THR A 106 -10.89 -15.79 16.37
CA THR A 106 -9.46 -16.02 16.26
C THR A 106 -8.71 -15.34 17.41
N PRO A 107 -8.11 -16.09 18.35
CA PRO A 107 -7.36 -15.51 19.45
C PRO A 107 -5.95 -15.12 18.99
N ILE A 108 -5.64 -13.82 19.08
CA ILE A 108 -4.30 -13.29 18.82
C ILE A 108 -3.58 -13.12 20.16
N VAL A 109 -2.44 -13.77 20.31
CA VAL A 109 -1.60 -13.61 21.49
C VAL A 109 -0.93 -12.25 21.48
N ALA A 110 -0.92 -11.63 22.66
CA ALA A 110 -0.09 -10.49 22.93
C ALA A 110 0.68 -10.60 24.25
N SER A 111 1.86 -9.98 24.27
CA SER A 111 2.67 -9.83 25.48
C SER A 111 2.68 -8.38 25.92
N GLY A 112 2.33 -8.15 27.18
CA GLY A 112 2.52 -6.86 27.83
C GLY A 112 4.01 -6.53 27.99
N TRP A 113 4.37 -5.29 27.72
CA TRP A 113 5.73 -4.78 27.81
C TRP A 113 5.79 -3.50 28.63
N SER A 114 6.80 -3.37 29.49
CA SER A 114 7.12 -2.10 30.15
C SER A 114 8.62 -1.90 30.28
N SER A 115 9.07 -0.68 30.00
CA SER A 115 10.44 -0.23 30.30
C SER A 115 10.51 1.28 30.34
N ASP A 116 11.32 1.85 31.24
CA ASP A 116 11.62 3.29 31.28
C ASP A 116 10.37 4.21 31.24
N ASN A 117 9.36 3.92 32.07
CA ASN A 117 8.03 4.59 32.09
C ASN A 117 7.20 4.49 30.80
N ARG A 118 7.62 3.65 29.86
CA ARG A 118 6.83 3.28 28.70
C ARG A 118 6.22 1.92 28.95
N SER A 119 4.98 1.76 28.49
CA SER A 119 4.30 0.47 28.48
C SER A 119 3.61 0.27 27.14
N GLY A 120 3.34 -0.97 26.83
CA GLY A 120 2.74 -1.35 25.56
C GLY A 120 2.32 -2.80 25.52
N ILE A 121 1.74 -3.16 24.39
CA ILE A 121 1.27 -4.51 24.09
C ILE A 121 1.89 -4.92 22.77
N ILE A 122 2.35 -6.16 22.68
CA ILE A 122 3.02 -6.67 21.48
C ILE A 122 2.24 -7.84 20.91
N TYR A 123 1.80 -7.71 19.65
CA TYR A 123 1.00 -8.68 18.92
C TYR A 123 1.87 -9.52 17.97
N GLY A 124 1.50 -10.79 17.78
CA GLY A 124 2.05 -11.61 16.70
C GLY A 124 3.54 -11.99 16.87
N LEU A 125 4.08 -11.91 18.08
CA LEU A 125 5.39 -12.51 18.39
C LEU A 125 5.24 -14.01 18.63
N ASP A 126 6.31 -14.75 18.39
CA ASP A 126 6.43 -16.11 18.93
C ASP A 126 6.39 -16.02 20.46
N PRO A 127 5.40 -16.63 21.13
CA PRO A 127 5.27 -16.55 22.59
C PRO A 127 6.48 -17.14 23.33
N ARG A 128 7.30 -17.95 22.67
CA ARG A 128 8.55 -18.50 23.20
C ARG A 128 9.72 -17.55 23.12
N SER A 129 9.63 -16.48 22.32
CA SER A 129 10.71 -15.53 22.14
C SER A 129 10.83 -14.59 23.35
N PRO A 130 12.06 -14.36 23.86
CA PRO A 130 12.25 -13.45 24.99
C PRO A 130 11.91 -12.02 24.56
N VAL A 131 11.00 -11.38 25.30
CA VAL A 131 10.61 -9.98 25.07
C VAL A 131 11.73 -9.06 25.58
N PRO A 132 12.38 -8.26 24.71
CA PRO A 132 13.46 -7.38 25.16
C PRO A 132 12.94 -6.28 26.10
N ASN A 133 13.73 -5.92 27.12
CA ASN A 133 13.41 -4.82 28.03
C ASN A 133 13.79 -3.43 27.47
N GLN A 134 14.33 -3.33 26.26
CA GLN A 134 14.67 -2.05 25.61
C GLN A 134 13.77 -1.84 24.40
N LEU A 135 13.19 -0.65 24.25
CA LEU A 135 12.23 -0.36 23.17
C LEU A 135 12.84 -0.62 21.78
N ASP A 136 14.06 -0.15 21.52
CA ASP A 136 14.70 -0.31 20.20
C ASP A 136 14.90 -1.79 19.84
N ARG A 137 15.26 -2.61 20.83
CA ARG A 137 15.39 -4.07 20.65
C ARG A 137 14.03 -4.72 20.46
N LEU A 138 13.02 -4.27 21.21
CA LEU A 138 11.66 -4.77 21.05
C LEU A 138 11.14 -4.50 19.64
N LEU A 139 11.31 -3.28 19.13
CA LEU A 139 10.90 -2.91 17.78
C LEU A 139 11.62 -3.77 16.73
N ALA A 140 12.92 -4.00 16.88
CA ALA A 140 13.67 -4.89 15.99
C ALA A 140 13.19 -6.35 16.04
N VAL A 141 12.82 -6.86 17.21
CA VAL A 141 12.25 -8.21 17.36
C VAL A 141 10.87 -8.29 16.72
N ALA A 142 10.00 -7.30 16.96
CA ALA A 142 8.69 -7.23 16.34
C ALA A 142 8.78 -7.17 14.82
N GLU A 143 9.68 -6.35 14.27
CA GLU A 143 9.92 -6.30 12.82
C GLU A 143 10.39 -7.65 12.27
N THR A 144 11.34 -8.30 12.95
CA THR A 144 11.88 -9.60 12.54
C THR A 144 10.82 -10.70 12.55
N GLN A 145 9.92 -10.70 13.53
CA GLN A 145 8.87 -11.69 13.69
C GLN A 145 7.55 -11.28 13.01
N GLN A 146 7.54 -10.17 12.28
CA GLN A 146 6.33 -9.60 11.69
C GLN A 146 5.22 -9.28 12.72
N GLY A 147 5.59 -9.03 13.96
CA GLY A 147 4.69 -8.59 15.03
C GLY A 147 4.37 -7.09 14.96
N VAL A 148 3.43 -6.66 15.79
CA VAL A 148 2.99 -5.25 15.89
C VAL A 148 3.12 -4.78 17.34
N VAL A 149 3.75 -3.63 17.57
CA VAL A 149 3.89 -3.02 18.90
C VAL A 149 2.91 -1.87 19.07
N GLN A 150 2.03 -1.97 20.06
CA GLN A 150 1.21 -0.88 20.57
C GLN A 150 1.88 -0.26 21.78
N LEU A 151 2.06 1.06 21.77
CA LEU A 151 2.57 1.78 22.93
C LEU A 151 1.46 2.63 23.56
N ASP A 152 1.52 2.73 24.89
CA ASP A 152 0.58 3.54 25.68
C ASP A 152 0.83 5.05 25.57
N THR A 153 2.01 5.45 25.10
CA THR A 153 2.41 6.85 24.94
C THR A 153 2.95 7.08 23.54
N ALA A 154 2.50 8.16 22.89
CA ALA A 154 3.03 8.61 21.61
C ALA A 154 4.46 9.12 21.79
N ASP A 155 5.45 8.24 21.65
CA ASP A 155 6.84 8.67 21.55
C ASP A 155 7.13 9.08 20.10
N THR A 156 7.49 10.33 19.89
CA THR A 156 7.67 10.92 18.56
C THR A 156 8.93 10.45 17.83
N SER A 157 9.78 9.64 18.48
CA SER A 157 11.11 9.32 17.95
C SER A 157 11.23 8.02 17.14
N ALA A 158 10.18 7.22 16.98
CA ALA A 158 10.28 5.98 16.18
C ALA A 158 9.20 5.83 15.09
N SER A 159 9.53 4.98 14.12
CA SER A 159 8.96 4.95 12.77
C SER A 159 7.70 4.09 12.60
N SER A 160 7.38 3.22 13.57
CA SER A 160 6.26 2.28 13.49
C SER A 160 5.65 1.99 14.86
N PHE A 161 4.46 2.56 15.12
CA PHE A 161 3.70 2.31 16.35
C PHE A 161 2.22 2.16 16.06
N LEU A 162 1.54 1.38 16.88
CA LEU A 162 0.09 1.43 16.99
C LEU A 162 -0.26 2.43 18.11
N LEU A 163 -1.04 3.46 17.78
CA LEU A 163 -1.63 4.38 18.75
C LEU A 163 -3.01 3.89 19.15
N THR A 164 -3.33 4.02 20.43
CA THR A 164 -4.67 3.70 20.89
C THR A 164 -5.59 4.87 20.59
N ALA A 165 -6.65 4.61 19.84
CA ALA A 165 -7.62 5.62 19.43
C ALA A 165 -8.45 6.12 20.61
N SER A 166 -8.71 5.25 21.58
CA SER A 166 -9.52 5.53 22.77
C SER A 166 -8.85 5.02 24.03
N ARG A 167 -9.05 5.74 25.14
CA ARG A 167 -8.63 5.32 26.47
C ARG A 167 -9.84 5.38 27.40
N ASN A 168 -10.10 4.28 28.11
CA ASN A 168 -11.18 4.18 29.10
C ASN A 168 -12.55 4.63 28.54
N GLY A 169 -12.88 4.20 27.32
CA GLY A 169 -14.15 4.54 26.67
C GLY A 169 -14.23 5.97 26.12
N THR A 170 -13.17 6.76 26.21
CA THR A 170 -13.09 8.13 25.65
C THR A 170 -12.08 8.21 24.52
N TRP A 171 -12.34 9.03 23.50
CA TRP A 171 -11.37 9.26 22.43
C TRP A 171 -10.09 9.90 22.99
N SER A 172 -8.95 9.37 22.55
CA SER A 172 -7.65 9.95 22.90
C SER A 172 -7.57 11.36 22.31
N PRO A 173 -7.11 12.37 23.08
CA PRO A 173 -6.86 13.70 22.52
C PRO A 173 -5.79 13.66 21.42
N GLU A 174 -4.98 12.59 21.34
CA GLU A 174 -3.94 12.43 20.31
C GLU A 174 -4.50 12.14 18.91
N VAL A 175 -5.76 11.69 18.79
CA VAL A 175 -6.40 11.42 17.48
C VAL A 175 -7.23 12.59 16.95
N GLU A 176 -7.34 13.68 17.72
CA GLU A 176 -7.99 14.91 17.29
C GLU A 176 -7.23 15.58 16.13
N VAL A 177 -7.94 16.44 15.39
CA VAL A 177 -7.38 17.16 14.22
C VAL A 177 -6.13 17.95 14.63
N GLY A 178 -5.01 17.66 13.98
CA GLY A 178 -3.73 18.34 14.20
C GLY A 178 -2.97 17.90 15.46
N ALA A 179 -3.49 16.91 16.20
CA ALA A 179 -2.88 16.39 17.42
C ALA A 179 -1.66 15.48 17.14
N GLY A 180 -1.21 14.70 18.14
CA GLY A 180 0.02 13.90 18.02
C GLY A 180 -0.02 12.88 16.91
N TRP A 181 -1.18 12.26 16.63
CA TRP A 181 -1.29 11.33 15.52
C TRP A 181 -1.03 12.02 14.17
N ASP A 182 -1.67 13.16 13.92
CA ASP A 182 -1.47 13.92 12.68
C ASP A 182 -0.05 14.50 12.56
N ARG A 183 0.64 14.78 13.68
CA ARG A 183 2.07 15.14 13.66
C ARG A 183 2.97 13.97 13.23
N LEU A 184 2.68 12.76 13.69
CA LEU A 184 3.43 11.55 13.32
C LEU A 184 3.20 11.19 11.85
N LEU A 185 1.95 11.25 11.38
CA LEU A 185 1.62 10.97 9.99
C LEU A 185 2.31 11.95 9.03
N ARG A 186 2.32 13.26 9.36
CA ARG A 186 3.08 14.28 8.60
C ARG A 186 4.59 14.04 8.58
N ALA A 187 5.14 13.43 9.63
CA ALA A 187 6.54 13.03 9.68
C ALA A 187 6.84 11.77 8.85
N GLY A 188 5.87 11.25 8.09
CA GLY A 188 6.00 10.03 7.29
C GLY A 188 5.89 8.73 8.08
N SER A 189 5.56 8.81 9.38
CA SER A 189 5.43 7.61 10.22
C SER A 189 4.13 6.88 9.87
N ARG A 190 4.21 5.56 9.67
CA ARG A 190 3.04 4.71 9.46
C ARG A 190 2.48 4.28 10.80
N VAL A 191 1.65 5.13 11.38
CA VAL A 191 1.05 4.95 12.69
C VAL A 191 -0.43 4.62 12.54
N PHE A 192 -0.86 3.50 13.12
CA PHE A 192 -2.21 2.99 12.97
C PHE A 192 -3.00 3.07 14.27
N ILE A 193 -4.32 3.17 14.17
CA ILE A 193 -5.20 3.20 15.34
C ILE A 193 -5.84 1.85 15.62
N ALA A 194 -5.93 1.52 16.91
CA ALA A 194 -6.83 0.49 17.43
C ALA A 194 -7.57 1.00 18.66
N GLY A 195 -8.78 0.48 18.89
CA GLY A 195 -9.50 0.68 20.14
C GLY A 195 -8.94 -0.23 21.24
N SER A 196 -8.94 0.25 22.48
CA SER A 196 -8.74 -0.62 23.65
C SER A 196 -9.94 -0.53 24.58
N ASN A 197 -10.57 -1.67 24.90
CA ASN A 197 -11.53 -1.78 25.99
C ASN A 197 -10.81 -2.28 27.24
N THR A 198 -10.06 -1.40 27.89
CA THR A 198 -9.37 -1.76 29.14
C THR A 198 -10.29 -1.69 30.36
N ASP A 199 -11.40 -0.95 30.29
CA ASP A 199 -12.30 -0.73 31.43
C ASP A 199 -13.73 -1.20 31.13
N GLU A 200 -14.28 -2.02 32.04
CA GLU A 200 -15.63 -2.62 31.99
C GLU A 200 -16.78 -1.60 32.17
N ALA A 201 -16.54 -0.29 31.97
CA ALA A 201 -17.58 0.71 32.10
C ALA A 201 -18.71 0.42 31.07
N PRO A 202 -19.91 0.04 31.53
CA PRO A 202 -20.98 -0.36 30.62
C PRO A 202 -21.48 0.85 29.82
N GLY A 203 -21.20 0.89 28.52
CA GLY A 203 -21.80 1.87 27.61
C GLY A 203 -20.94 2.35 26.42
N HIS A 204 -19.62 2.19 26.47
CA HIS A 204 -18.73 2.67 25.40
C HIS A 204 -17.71 1.60 24.98
N ARG A 205 -18.15 0.67 24.14
CA ARG A 205 -17.26 -0.35 23.55
C ARG A 205 -16.67 0.18 22.26
N HIS A 206 -15.35 0.22 22.14
CA HIS A 206 -14.72 0.47 20.84
C HIS A 206 -14.49 -0.85 20.14
N ARG A 207 -14.68 -0.89 18.82
CA ARG A 207 -14.32 -2.05 17.99
C ARG A 207 -13.34 -1.63 16.93
N THR A 208 -12.34 -2.48 16.71
CA THR A 208 -11.37 -2.31 15.63
C THR A 208 -11.77 -3.23 14.49
N TYR A 209 -11.95 -2.69 13.30
CA TYR A 209 -12.25 -3.46 12.09
C TYR A 209 -11.00 -3.51 11.25
N VAL A 210 -10.64 -4.71 10.77
CA VAL A 210 -9.43 -4.93 9.98
C VAL A 210 -9.82 -5.61 8.68
N LYS A 211 -9.36 -5.09 7.54
CA LYS A 211 -9.55 -5.70 6.23
C LYS A 211 -8.53 -6.82 6.07
N ALA A 212 -8.99 -8.07 6.08
CA ALA A 212 -8.15 -9.26 6.01
C ALA A 212 -8.70 -10.27 4.99
N ARG A 213 -7.84 -11.16 4.48
CA ARG A 213 -8.22 -12.22 3.52
C ARG A 213 -9.08 -13.27 4.20
N SER A 214 -8.65 -13.72 5.36
CA SER A 214 -9.38 -14.64 6.23
C SER A 214 -9.38 -14.13 7.66
N ASN A 215 -10.04 -14.85 8.56
CA ASN A 215 -9.98 -14.61 9.99
C ASN A 215 -8.73 -15.23 10.64
N THR A 216 -7.73 -15.75 9.90
CA THR A 216 -6.53 -16.32 10.55
C THR A 216 -5.69 -15.26 11.26
N ASN A 217 -4.95 -15.67 12.31
CA ASN A 217 -4.07 -14.78 13.08
C ASN A 217 -3.11 -13.99 12.18
N GLU A 218 -2.48 -14.68 11.23
CA GLU A 218 -1.52 -14.07 10.30
C GLU A 218 -2.19 -13.01 9.41
N ASP A 219 -3.37 -13.30 8.84
CA ASP A 219 -4.07 -12.36 7.97
C ASP A 219 -4.57 -11.11 8.72
N VAL A 220 -5.05 -11.27 9.95
CA VAL A 220 -5.49 -10.14 10.79
C VAL A 220 -4.29 -9.28 11.22
N VAL A 221 -3.19 -9.90 11.67
CA VAL A 221 -1.95 -9.18 12.01
C VAL A 221 -1.37 -8.46 10.79
N ASN A 222 -1.42 -9.10 9.62
CA ASN A 222 -1.02 -8.49 8.35
C ASN A 222 -1.89 -7.29 7.97
N GLY A 223 -3.21 -7.37 8.17
CA GLY A 223 -4.13 -6.26 7.96
C GLY A 223 -3.85 -5.08 8.91
N LEU A 224 -3.63 -5.37 10.20
CA LEU A 224 -3.24 -4.37 11.22
C LEU A 224 -1.90 -3.71 10.87
N ARG A 225 -0.88 -4.49 10.50
CA ARG A 225 0.44 -4.01 10.08
C ARG A 225 0.38 -3.12 8.84
N ARG A 226 -0.51 -3.43 7.91
CA ARG A 226 -0.75 -2.60 6.72
C ARG A 226 -1.54 -1.35 7.03
N GLY A 227 -2.15 -1.23 8.21
CA GLY A 227 -3.05 -0.13 8.55
C GLY A 227 -4.41 -0.21 7.90
N SER A 228 -4.79 -1.37 7.38
CA SER A 228 -6.09 -1.56 6.74
C SER A 228 -7.18 -1.73 7.78
N SER A 229 -7.33 -0.74 8.65
CA SER A 229 -8.25 -0.77 9.79
C SER A 229 -8.95 0.57 10.06
N PHE A 230 -10.06 0.49 10.78
CA PHE A 230 -10.75 1.65 11.35
C PHE A 230 -11.28 1.29 12.75
N VAL A 231 -11.54 2.31 13.56
CA VAL A 231 -12.08 2.15 14.92
C VAL A 231 -13.44 2.81 15.01
N SER A 232 -14.44 2.05 15.44
CA SER A 232 -15.83 2.51 15.59
C SER A 232 -16.28 2.41 17.04
N GLN A 233 -16.94 3.44 17.54
CA GLN A 233 -17.59 3.41 18.84
C GLN A 233 -18.94 2.68 18.73
N ASN A 234 -19.16 1.69 19.59
CA ASN A 234 -20.37 0.87 19.73
C ASN A 234 -20.82 0.08 18.49
N ASP A 235 -19.93 -0.26 17.54
CA ASP A 235 -20.28 -0.96 16.27
C ASP A 235 -21.39 -0.24 15.50
N ASP A 236 -21.41 1.09 15.60
CA ASP A 236 -22.49 1.85 15.00
C ASP A 236 -22.18 2.13 13.54
N ILE A 237 -21.08 2.83 13.26
CA ILE A 237 -20.71 3.24 11.90
C ILE A 237 -19.64 2.31 11.34
N ARG A 238 -19.92 1.67 10.20
CA ARG A 238 -18.99 0.93 9.36
C ARG A 238 -18.65 1.74 8.12
N ILE A 239 -17.37 1.77 7.74
CA ILE A 239 -16.90 2.60 6.63
C ILE A 239 -16.08 1.80 5.62
N ASP A 240 -16.31 2.07 4.34
CA ASP A 240 -15.43 1.73 3.22
C ASP A 240 -14.93 3.04 2.62
N PHE A 241 -13.61 3.22 2.59
CA PHE A 241 -12.96 4.44 2.14
C PHE A 241 -11.81 4.08 1.21
N GLU A 242 -11.80 4.72 0.05
CA GLU A 242 -10.80 4.52 -0.99
C GLU A 242 -10.38 5.87 -1.59
N VAL A 243 -9.09 6.01 -1.87
CA VAL A 243 -8.51 7.12 -2.62
C VAL A 243 -7.74 6.55 -3.80
N GLN A 244 -8.16 6.87 -5.02
CA GLN A 244 -7.69 6.21 -6.26
C GLN A 244 -7.74 4.67 -6.16
N GLY A 245 -8.79 4.13 -5.56
CA GLY A 245 -8.94 2.69 -5.32
C GLY A 245 -8.04 2.11 -4.21
N SER A 246 -7.17 2.91 -3.60
CA SER A 246 -6.35 2.52 -2.46
C SER A 246 -7.12 2.72 -1.15
N SER A 247 -7.21 1.69 -0.32
CA SER A 247 -7.93 1.71 0.95
C SER A 247 -7.00 2.01 2.14
N PHE A 248 -7.52 1.93 3.36
CA PHE A 248 -6.78 2.27 4.58
C PHE A 248 -5.39 1.64 4.65
N GLY A 249 -4.41 2.47 5.02
CA GLY A 249 -3.01 2.10 5.17
C GLY A 249 -2.23 1.86 3.87
N GLN A 250 -2.91 1.88 2.71
CA GLN A 250 -2.28 1.82 1.40
C GLN A 250 -1.78 3.19 0.94
N THR A 251 -0.99 3.19 -0.12
CA THR A 251 -0.48 4.40 -0.77
C THR A 251 -1.19 4.62 -2.09
N ALA A 252 -1.89 5.74 -2.22
CA ALA A 252 -2.53 6.19 -3.43
C ALA A 252 -1.55 7.06 -4.23
N PHE A 253 -1.29 6.66 -5.47
CA PHE A 253 -0.61 7.48 -6.46
C PHE A 253 -1.64 8.27 -7.25
N PHE A 254 -1.44 9.58 -7.41
CA PHE A 254 -2.41 10.43 -8.08
C PHE A 254 -1.74 11.58 -8.83
N GLU A 255 -2.31 11.93 -9.98
CA GLU A 255 -2.01 13.13 -10.75
C GLU A 255 -3.19 14.08 -10.63
N GLY A 256 -2.94 15.33 -10.21
CA GLY A 256 -4.02 16.31 -10.05
C GLY A 256 -4.81 16.10 -8.76
N GLU A 257 -6.13 16.08 -8.90
CA GLU A 257 -7.04 15.80 -7.82
C GLU A 257 -7.14 14.29 -7.54
N ALA A 258 -7.15 13.94 -6.27
CA ALA A 258 -7.35 12.57 -5.84
C ALA A 258 -8.84 12.23 -5.91
N TYR A 259 -9.18 11.12 -6.59
CA TYR A 259 -10.53 10.58 -6.58
C TYR A 259 -10.78 9.87 -5.25
N VAL A 260 -11.82 10.29 -4.53
CA VAL A 260 -12.21 9.73 -3.24
C VAL A 260 -13.56 9.04 -3.39
N ARG A 261 -13.65 7.78 -2.95
CA ARG A 261 -14.90 7.03 -2.78
C ARG A 261 -15.07 6.71 -1.31
N MET A 262 -16.26 6.99 -0.79
CA MET A 262 -16.59 6.65 0.58
C MET A 262 -18.01 6.10 0.65
N GLN A 263 -18.18 5.03 1.43
CA GLN A 263 -19.47 4.47 1.77
C GLN A 263 -19.50 4.20 3.26
N ALA A 264 -20.57 4.60 3.93
CA ALA A 264 -20.74 4.39 5.35
C ALA A 264 -22.14 3.86 5.65
N HIS A 265 -22.21 2.95 6.63
CA HIS A 265 -23.45 2.35 7.12
C HIS A 265 -23.49 2.50 8.62
N ALA A 266 -24.59 3.03 9.15
CA ALA A 266 -24.80 3.27 10.57
C ALA A 266 -26.20 2.85 11.01
N ARG A 267 -26.38 2.55 12.31
CA ARG A 267 -27.71 2.28 12.88
C ARG A 267 -28.48 3.59 13.06
N ASP A 268 -27.80 4.61 13.57
CA ASP A 268 -28.31 5.98 13.66
C ASP A 268 -27.80 6.85 12.50
N PRO A 269 -28.55 7.88 12.07
CA PRO A 269 -28.16 8.75 10.96
C PRO A 269 -26.75 9.34 11.14
N ILE A 270 -25.94 9.30 10.09
CA ILE A 270 -24.61 9.90 10.04
C ILE A 270 -24.80 11.41 9.91
N THR A 271 -24.52 12.16 10.98
CA THR A 271 -24.77 13.60 11.06
C THR A 271 -23.58 14.43 10.60
N ARG A 272 -22.38 13.85 10.59
CA ARG A 272 -21.17 14.53 10.16
C ARG A 272 -20.15 13.56 9.58
N VAL A 273 -19.56 13.94 8.46
CA VAL A 273 -18.38 13.30 7.89
C VAL A 273 -17.33 14.38 7.64
N SER A 274 -16.10 14.15 8.07
CA SER A 274 -14.97 15.06 7.88
C SER A 274 -13.78 14.29 7.31
N LEU A 275 -13.14 14.85 6.28
CA LEU A 275 -11.86 14.34 5.78
C LEU A 275 -10.74 15.24 6.27
N ILE A 276 -9.73 14.63 6.87
CA ILE A 276 -8.55 15.31 7.42
C ILE A 276 -7.35 14.94 6.57
N ALA A 277 -6.65 15.93 6.03
CA ALA A 277 -5.38 15.75 5.34
C ALA A 277 -4.31 16.60 6.01
N ASP A 278 -3.17 15.99 6.35
CA ASP A 278 -2.04 16.65 7.02
C ASP A 278 -2.44 17.45 8.27
N GLY A 279 -3.39 16.94 9.04
CA GLY A 279 -3.89 17.55 10.27
C GLY A 279 -4.82 18.74 10.07
N GLU A 280 -5.33 18.94 8.85
CA GLU A 280 -6.32 19.97 8.53
C GLU A 280 -7.59 19.34 7.98
N VAL A 281 -8.75 19.90 8.32
CA VAL A 281 -10.02 19.47 7.75
C VAL A 281 -10.13 20.02 6.33
N VAL A 282 -10.02 19.15 5.32
CA VAL A 282 -10.05 19.54 3.90
C VAL A 282 -11.44 19.44 3.29
N TRP A 283 -12.35 18.68 3.90
CA TRP A 283 -13.72 18.52 3.43
C TRP A 283 -14.65 18.08 4.56
N VAL A 284 -15.89 18.57 4.57
CA VAL A 284 -16.93 18.24 5.56
C VAL A 284 -18.29 18.17 4.89
N THR A 285 -19.10 17.20 5.27
CA THR A 285 -20.53 17.13 4.92
C THR A 285 -21.38 16.69 6.11
N GLN A 286 -22.70 16.88 6.00
CA GLN A 286 -23.71 16.50 6.99
C GLN A 286 -24.81 15.69 6.30
N PRO A 287 -24.63 14.37 6.11
CA PRO A 287 -25.54 13.56 5.31
C PRO A 287 -26.95 13.46 5.90
N ASP A 288 -27.04 13.26 7.21
CA ASP A 288 -28.28 12.90 7.93
C ASP A 288 -28.94 11.60 7.40
N GLU A 289 -28.10 10.65 6.96
CA GLU A 289 -28.50 9.37 6.36
C GLU A 289 -27.89 8.19 7.13
N THR A 290 -28.63 7.08 7.26
CA THR A 290 -28.12 5.84 7.89
C THR A 290 -27.23 5.02 6.94
N VAL A 291 -27.44 5.16 5.63
CA VAL A 291 -26.58 4.59 4.60
C VAL A 291 -26.20 5.73 3.67
N TRP A 292 -24.94 6.11 3.72
CA TRP A 292 -24.41 7.24 2.98
C TRP A 292 -23.30 6.79 2.04
N SER A 293 -23.24 7.38 0.85
CA SER A 293 -22.21 7.08 -0.15
C SER A 293 -21.91 8.32 -0.96
N GLU A 294 -20.63 8.66 -1.11
CA GLU A 294 -20.21 9.83 -1.87
C GLU A 294 -18.93 9.55 -2.67
N ARG A 295 -18.84 10.22 -3.82
CA ARG A 295 -17.75 10.10 -4.79
C ARG A 295 -17.40 11.48 -5.30
N PHE A 296 -16.17 11.91 -5.09
CA PHE A 296 -15.75 13.26 -5.47
C PHE A 296 -14.24 13.32 -5.67
N PHE A 297 -13.78 14.39 -6.31
CA PHE A 297 -12.37 14.71 -6.41
C PHE A 297 -11.98 15.70 -5.31
N LEU A 298 -10.77 15.56 -4.77
CA LEU A 298 -10.19 16.51 -3.84
C LEU A 298 -8.82 17.00 -4.33
N PRO A 299 -8.55 18.32 -4.25
CA PRO A 299 -7.23 18.86 -4.52
C PRO A 299 -6.29 18.51 -3.35
N LEU A 300 -5.68 17.33 -3.41
CA LEU A 300 -4.76 16.84 -2.38
C LEU A 300 -3.29 17.09 -2.73
N HIS A 301 -3.03 18.07 -3.60
CA HIS A 301 -1.69 18.50 -3.93
C HIS A 301 -0.91 18.86 -2.67
N HIS A 302 0.34 18.39 -2.59
CA HIS A 302 1.22 18.59 -1.44
C HIS A 302 0.75 17.95 -0.13
N ARG A 303 -0.32 17.16 -0.15
CA ARG A 303 -0.76 16.40 1.03
C ARG A 303 -0.05 15.06 1.12
N THR A 304 0.30 14.65 2.34
CA THR A 304 1.02 13.38 2.59
C THR A 304 0.08 12.23 2.95
N TYR A 305 -1.08 12.53 3.52
CA TYR A 305 -2.13 11.55 3.80
C TYR A 305 -3.52 12.17 3.85
N ILE A 306 -4.55 11.33 3.84
CA ILE A 306 -5.93 11.70 4.11
C ILE A 306 -6.64 10.62 4.95
N ARG A 307 -7.44 11.01 5.94
CA ARG A 307 -8.21 10.09 6.81
C ARG A 307 -9.64 10.58 7.05
N PRO A 308 -10.64 9.67 7.14
CA PRO A 308 -12.02 10.03 7.45
C PRO A 308 -12.33 9.99 8.96
N VAL A 309 -13.21 10.90 9.38
CA VAL A 309 -13.84 10.94 10.71
C VAL A 309 -15.34 11.10 10.55
N LEU A 310 -16.11 10.19 11.13
CA LEU A 310 -17.57 10.19 11.05
C LEU A 310 -18.18 10.31 12.44
N GLU A 311 -19.33 10.97 12.54
CA GLU A 311 -20.17 11.08 13.73
C GLU A 311 -21.63 10.84 13.35
N ASN A 312 -22.39 10.18 14.22
CA ASN A 312 -23.83 9.95 14.03
C ASN A 312 -24.69 10.73 15.02
N ALA A 313 -26.01 10.63 14.89
CA ALA A 313 -26.98 11.37 15.70
C ALA A 313 -26.90 11.03 17.20
N SER A 314 -26.39 9.85 17.54
CA SER A 314 -26.14 9.42 18.93
C SER A 314 -24.81 9.92 19.49
N GLY A 315 -24.03 10.66 18.70
CA GLY A 315 -22.71 11.19 19.08
C GLY A 315 -21.60 10.14 19.03
N TYR A 316 -21.85 8.94 18.51
CA TYR A 316 -20.83 7.94 18.31
C TYR A 316 -19.97 8.30 17.12
N ARG A 317 -18.66 8.06 17.26
CA ARG A 317 -17.68 8.39 16.23
C ARG A 317 -17.04 7.14 15.64
N THR A 318 -16.57 7.29 14.42
CA THR A 318 -15.68 6.34 13.75
C THR A 318 -14.50 7.06 13.14
N LEU A 319 -13.30 6.53 13.36
CA LEU A 319 -12.04 7.02 12.84
C LEU A 319 -11.46 5.98 11.87
N GLY A 320 -11.20 6.38 10.63
CA GLY A 320 -10.45 5.57 9.68
C GLY A 320 -8.95 5.83 9.77
N ASN A 321 -8.13 4.81 9.53
CA ASN A 321 -6.70 5.02 9.28
C ASN A 321 -6.48 5.87 8.02
N PRO A 322 -5.30 6.48 7.86
CA PRO A 322 -5.00 7.25 6.66
C PRO A 322 -4.84 6.38 5.41
N VAL A 323 -5.15 6.95 4.26
CA VAL A 323 -4.56 6.58 2.98
C VAL A 323 -3.40 7.52 2.71
N PHE A 324 -2.22 6.99 2.45
CA PHE A 324 -1.02 7.77 2.17
C PHE A 324 -1.04 8.26 0.73
N LEU A 325 -0.56 9.47 0.49
CA LEU A 325 -0.70 10.18 -0.78
C LEU A 325 0.69 10.41 -1.36
N VAL A 326 0.90 9.97 -2.60
CA VAL A 326 2.13 10.25 -3.36
C VAL A 326 1.74 10.90 -4.69
N PRO A 327 2.07 12.18 -4.90
CA PRO A 327 1.81 12.82 -6.18
C PRO A 327 2.69 12.18 -7.26
N ASP A 328 2.08 11.70 -8.33
CA ASP A 328 2.81 11.22 -9.49
C ASP A 328 3.31 12.43 -10.30
N ARG A 329 4.62 12.50 -10.52
CA ARG A 329 5.30 13.68 -11.10
C ARG A 329 5.45 13.60 -12.62
N SER A 330 4.80 12.64 -13.29
CA SER A 330 4.81 12.52 -14.75
C SER A 330 3.91 13.54 -15.46
N GLN A 331 4.08 14.83 -15.19
CA GLN A 331 3.31 15.89 -15.84
C GLN A 331 3.52 15.87 -17.38
N ARG A 332 2.45 15.70 -18.17
CA ARG A 332 2.45 15.90 -19.63
C ARG A 332 1.57 17.08 -20.03
N SER A 333 2.06 17.88 -20.99
CA SER A 333 1.29 18.95 -21.62
C SER A 333 0.09 18.37 -22.37
N GLY A 334 -1.11 18.77 -21.98
CA GLY A 334 -2.37 18.32 -22.59
C GLY A 334 -3.40 17.80 -21.57
N GLU A 335 -2.95 17.48 -20.36
CA GLU A 335 -3.85 17.38 -19.21
C GLU A 335 -4.13 18.80 -18.70
N VAL A 336 -5.38 19.09 -18.34
CA VAL A 336 -5.70 20.37 -17.70
C VAL A 336 -4.85 20.45 -16.43
N PRO A 337 -3.89 21.40 -16.32
CA PRO A 337 -3.21 21.62 -15.06
C PRO A 337 -4.26 22.20 -14.11
N PHE A 338 -4.62 21.46 -13.08
CA PHE A 338 -5.68 21.86 -12.15
C PHE A 338 -5.18 22.71 -10.98
N VAL A 339 -3.87 23.00 -10.89
CA VAL A 339 -3.33 23.94 -9.88
C VAL A 339 -2.19 24.76 -10.48
N GLY A 340 -2.32 26.08 -10.39
CA GLY A 340 -1.21 27.02 -10.52
C GLY A 340 -0.40 27.00 -9.24
N SER A 341 0.92 27.00 -9.35
CA SER A 341 1.85 26.78 -8.24
C SER A 341 2.00 27.94 -7.24
N ASP A 342 0.95 28.74 -6.94
CA ASP A 342 1.12 29.94 -6.10
C ASP A 342 -0.07 30.26 -5.19
N GLU A 343 0.24 30.70 -3.95
CA GLU A 343 -0.67 31.14 -2.87
C GLU A 343 -1.53 32.40 -3.18
N SER A 344 -1.70 32.78 -4.45
CA SER A 344 -2.46 33.98 -4.86
C SER A 344 -3.95 33.73 -5.15
N GLU A 345 -4.45 32.52 -4.91
CA GLU A 345 -5.73 32.04 -5.46
C GLU A 345 -7.00 32.64 -4.82
N ASP A 346 -6.97 33.10 -3.56
CA ASP A 346 -8.17 33.56 -2.82
C ASP A 346 -8.88 34.77 -3.45
N ALA A 347 -8.16 35.69 -4.09
CA ALA A 347 -8.77 36.86 -4.72
C ALA A 347 -9.52 36.50 -6.01
N SER A 348 -8.99 35.53 -6.77
CA SER A 348 -9.56 35.10 -8.05
C SER A 348 -10.90 34.37 -7.88
N TYR A 349 -11.08 33.59 -6.81
CA TYR A 349 -12.35 32.90 -6.54
C TYR A 349 -13.51 33.87 -6.27
N LEU A 350 -13.26 34.95 -5.54
CA LEU A 350 -14.28 35.94 -5.20
C LEU A 350 -14.71 36.75 -6.43
N GLU A 351 -13.76 37.14 -7.28
CA GLU A 351 -14.05 37.92 -8.48
C GLU A 351 -14.76 37.08 -9.55
N ILE A 352 -14.28 35.84 -9.79
CA ILE A 352 -14.93 34.88 -10.69
C ILE A 352 -16.32 34.53 -10.13
N GLY A 353 -16.42 34.30 -8.82
CA GLY A 353 -17.68 33.98 -8.15
C GLY A 353 -18.73 35.07 -8.28
N ALA A 354 -18.38 36.31 -8.01
CA ALA A 354 -19.26 37.45 -8.19
C ALA A 354 -19.72 37.60 -9.65
N THR A 355 -18.82 37.34 -10.61
CA THR A 355 -19.13 37.45 -12.04
C THR A 355 -20.07 36.32 -12.51
N VAL A 356 -19.83 35.08 -12.09
CA VAL A 356 -20.72 33.96 -12.42
C VAL A 356 -22.08 34.14 -11.74
N GLU A 357 -22.13 34.61 -10.50
CA GLU A 357 -23.38 34.92 -9.81
C GLU A 357 -24.16 36.04 -10.51
N ALA A 358 -23.50 37.10 -10.95
CA ALA A 358 -24.14 38.14 -11.76
C ALA A 358 -24.67 37.59 -13.10
N SER A 359 -23.95 36.64 -13.70
CA SER A 359 -24.35 36.00 -14.96
C SER A 359 -25.59 35.11 -14.82
N SER A 360 -25.90 34.60 -13.62
CA SER A 360 -27.07 33.74 -13.37
C SER A 360 -28.42 34.42 -13.69
N ARG A 361 -28.45 35.76 -13.68
CA ARG A 361 -29.65 36.55 -14.01
C ARG A 361 -29.82 36.80 -15.51
N LEU A 362 -28.86 36.35 -16.33
CA LEU A 362 -28.89 36.53 -17.78
C LEU A 362 -29.63 35.38 -18.46
N ALA A 363 -30.08 35.60 -19.69
CA ALA A 363 -30.65 34.53 -20.49
C ALA A 363 -29.58 33.46 -20.80
N PRO A 364 -29.94 32.16 -20.90
CA PRO A 364 -28.98 31.05 -21.04
C PRO A 364 -27.91 31.24 -22.13
N PRO A 365 -28.22 31.75 -23.34
CA PRO A 365 -27.18 31.94 -24.37
C PRO A 365 -26.08 32.93 -23.97
N ARG A 366 -26.41 33.94 -23.16
CA ARG A 366 -25.42 34.91 -22.65
C ARG A 366 -24.61 34.31 -21.50
N GLN A 367 -25.26 33.50 -20.67
CA GLN A 367 -24.61 32.77 -19.60
C GLN A 367 -23.59 31.76 -20.16
N SER A 368 -23.97 30.92 -21.14
CA SER A 368 -23.04 29.99 -21.81
C SER A 368 -21.82 30.71 -22.38
N ARG A 369 -22.03 31.87 -23.02
CA ARG A 369 -20.91 32.65 -23.57
C ARG A 369 -19.92 33.11 -22.50
N ILE A 370 -20.41 33.68 -21.40
CA ILE A 370 -19.55 34.13 -20.30
C ILE A 370 -18.80 32.95 -19.68
N LEU A 371 -19.50 31.85 -19.40
CA LEU A 371 -18.89 30.64 -18.85
C LEU A 371 -17.84 30.04 -19.81
N SER A 372 -18.09 30.08 -21.12
CA SER A 372 -17.14 29.57 -22.12
C SER A 372 -15.83 30.35 -22.12
N GLU A 373 -15.87 31.66 -21.90
CA GLU A 373 -14.66 32.50 -21.85
C GLU A 373 -13.82 32.13 -20.62
N PHE A 374 -14.47 31.96 -19.46
CA PHE A 374 -13.81 31.56 -18.22
C PHE A 374 -13.29 30.11 -18.23
N LEU A 375 -14.02 29.18 -18.85
CA LEU A 375 -13.59 27.79 -18.98
C LEU A 375 -12.48 27.62 -20.03
N ALA A 376 -12.43 28.49 -21.04
CA ALA A 376 -11.38 28.48 -22.05
C ALA A 376 -10.03 28.94 -21.48
N ALA A 377 -10.01 29.99 -20.65
CA ALA A 377 -8.79 30.54 -20.08
C ALA A 377 -8.24 29.66 -18.93
N GLU A 378 -6.96 29.32 -19.00
CA GLU A 378 -6.30 28.41 -18.04
C GLU A 378 -6.36 28.93 -16.60
N GLU A 379 -6.10 30.22 -16.40
CA GLU A 379 -6.07 30.89 -15.09
C GLU A 379 -7.44 30.89 -14.38
N THR A 380 -8.54 30.92 -15.13
CA THR A 380 -9.90 31.02 -14.56
C THR A 380 -10.67 29.72 -14.61
N ARG A 381 -10.17 28.72 -15.35
CA ARG A 381 -10.87 27.45 -15.58
C ARG A 381 -11.16 26.72 -14.29
N TYR A 382 -10.15 26.54 -13.44
CA TYR A 382 -10.31 25.80 -12.19
C TYR A 382 -11.31 26.46 -11.23
N PRO A 383 -11.19 27.75 -10.88
CA PRO A 383 -12.18 28.43 -10.05
C PRO A 383 -13.60 28.37 -10.60
N THR A 384 -13.74 28.48 -11.93
CA THR A 384 -15.05 28.41 -12.59
C THR A 384 -15.65 27.02 -12.46
N VAL A 385 -14.86 25.97 -12.74
CA VAL A 385 -15.30 24.58 -12.60
C VAL A 385 -15.71 24.28 -11.16
N TRP A 386 -14.89 24.67 -10.17
CA TRP A 386 -15.20 24.49 -8.75
C TRP A 386 -16.53 25.14 -8.36
N LEU A 387 -16.76 26.37 -8.81
CA LEU A 387 -18.02 27.06 -8.55
C LEU A 387 -19.19 26.35 -9.21
N LEU A 388 -19.03 25.92 -10.46
CA LEU A 388 -20.06 25.16 -11.18
C LEU A 388 -20.37 23.84 -10.47
N GLN A 389 -19.42 23.15 -9.85
CA GLN A 389 -19.73 21.94 -9.07
C GLN A 389 -20.61 22.24 -7.85
N ASN A 390 -20.25 23.28 -7.09
CA ASN A 390 -20.82 23.53 -5.77
C ASN A 390 -22.07 24.44 -5.79
N ARG A 391 -22.35 25.11 -6.90
CA ARG A 391 -23.45 26.09 -7.02
C ARG A 391 -24.40 25.75 -8.17
N SER A 392 -25.15 24.65 -8.03
CA SER A 392 -26.21 24.25 -8.97
C SER A 392 -27.36 25.26 -9.07
N ASP A 393 -27.50 26.13 -8.07
CA ASP A 393 -28.45 27.25 -8.05
C ASP A 393 -28.10 28.37 -9.04
N LEU A 394 -26.82 28.52 -9.42
CA LEU A 394 -26.36 29.61 -10.28
C LEU A 394 -26.39 29.27 -11.78
N VAL A 395 -26.11 28.01 -12.13
CA VAL A 395 -26.03 27.56 -13.51
C VAL A 395 -26.77 26.24 -13.63
N HIS A 396 -27.84 26.22 -14.42
CA HIS A 396 -28.62 25.02 -14.66
C HIS A 396 -27.87 24.00 -15.52
N ASP A 397 -28.17 22.72 -15.31
CA ASP A 397 -27.50 21.62 -15.99
C ASP A 397 -27.70 21.67 -17.51
N GLU A 398 -28.81 22.19 -18.03
CA GLU A 398 -28.99 22.36 -19.49
C GLU A 398 -27.96 23.30 -20.10
N THR A 399 -27.51 24.31 -19.35
CA THR A 399 -26.47 25.25 -19.80
C THR A 399 -25.11 24.55 -19.86
N LEU A 400 -24.80 23.71 -18.88
CA LEU A 400 -23.57 22.92 -18.89
C LEU A 400 -23.61 21.86 -20.01
N ILE A 401 -24.74 21.20 -20.23
CA ILE A 401 -24.92 20.24 -21.33
C ILE A 401 -24.68 20.93 -22.68
N ASP A 402 -25.22 22.13 -22.89
CA ASP A 402 -24.93 22.92 -24.09
C ASP A 402 -23.42 23.14 -24.26
N LEU A 403 -22.72 23.57 -23.21
CA LEU A 403 -21.27 23.80 -23.22
C LEU A 403 -20.43 22.57 -23.57
N THR A 404 -20.93 21.35 -23.31
CA THR A 404 -20.23 20.12 -23.75
C THR A 404 -20.21 19.93 -25.27
N THR A 405 -20.96 20.71 -26.04
CA THR A 405 -20.98 20.63 -27.51
C THR A 405 -20.15 21.72 -28.20
N TRP A 406 -19.55 22.63 -27.41
CA TRP A 406 -18.85 23.79 -27.94
C TRP A 406 -17.50 23.45 -28.55
N ASP A 407 -17.00 24.31 -29.44
CA ASP A 407 -15.79 24.04 -30.21
C ASP A 407 -14.51 23.93 -29.38
N SER A 408 -14.42 24.68 -28.28
CA SER A 408 -13.25 24.68 -27.39
C SER A 408 -13.20 23.43 -26.53
N GLU A 409 -12.11 22.69 -26.65
CA GLU A 409 -11.82 21.49 -25.85
C GLU A 409 -11.86 21.75 -24.35
N SER A 410 -11.24 22.84 -23.90
CA SER A 410 -11.20 23.24 -22.49
C SER A 410 -12.58 23.54 -21.92
N VAL A 411 -13.47 24.12 -22.74
CA VAL A 411 -14.85 24.40 -22.35
C VAL A 411 -15.63 23.10 -22.19
N ARG A 412 -15.48 22.17 -23.14
CA ARG A 412 -16.14 20.85 -23.05
C ARG A 412 -15.67 20.08 -21.82
N LEU A 413 -14.36 20.06 -21.53
CA LEU A 413 -13.79 19.41 -20.35
C LEU A 413 -14.32 20.02 -19.04
N GLY A 414 -14.31 21.33 -18.91
CA GLY A 414 -14.78 22.00 -17.69
C GLY A 414 -16.27 21.79 -17.44
N ALA A 415 -17.09 21.85 -18.48
CA ALA A 415 -18.53 21.57 -18.40
C ALA A 415 -18.81 20.10 -18.07
N ALA A 416 -18.12 19.16 -18.72
CA ALA A 416 -18.21 17.73 -18.44
C ALA A 416 -17.90 17.41 -16.98
N TYR A 417 -16.83 18.00 -16.45
CA TYR A 417 -16.42 17.79 -15.07
C TYR A 417 -17.47 18.30 -14.07
N ALA A 418 -18.00 19.51 -14.27
CA ALA A 418 -19.05 20.06 -13.43
C ALA A 418 -20.33 19.18 -13.45
N LEU A 419 -20.72 18.69 -14.62
CA LEU A 419 -21.86 17.79 -14.78
C LEU A 419 -21.67 16.46 -14.05
N LEU A 420 -20.48 15.86 -14.14
CA LEU A 420 -20.18 14.59 -13.48
C LEU A 420 -20.23 14.69 -11.97
N SER A 421 -19.69 15.77 -11.40
CA SER A 421 -19.76 16.00 -9.95
C SER A 421 -21.19 16.27 -9.46
N ARG A 422 -22.07 16.74 -10.35
CA ARG A 422 -23.51 16.86 -10.10
C ARG A 422 -24.30 15.57 -10.36
N GLY A 423 -23.63 14.47 -10.73
CA GLY A 423 -24.24 13.15 -10.94
C GLY A 423 -24.70 12.84 -12.38
N HIS A 424 -24.46 13.72 -13.35
CA HIS A 424 -24.83 13.53 -14.76
C HIS A 424 -23.82 12.62 -15.49
N THR A 425 -23.97 11.32 -15.30
CA THR A 425 -23.09 10.30 -15.89
C THR A 425 -23.47 9.92 -17.33
N ASP A 426 -24.66 10.27 -17.79
CA ASP A 426 -25.16 10.04 -19.15
C ASP A 426 -24.33 10.76 -20.22
N VAL A 427 -23.78 11.92 -19.85
CA VAL A 427 -22.90 12.76 -20.69
C VAL A 427 -21.62 12.02 -21.12
N LEU A 428 -21.13 11.07 -20.32
CA LEU A 428 -19.88 10.33 -20.59
C LEU A 428 -19.90 9.60 -21.94
N SER A 429 -21.05 9.07 -22.33
CA SER A 429 -21.22 8.35 -23.60
C SER A 429 -20.99 9.24 -24.82
N THR A 430 -21.39 10.52 -24.71
CA THR A 430 -21.23 11.52 -25.75
C THR A 430 -19.77 11.98 -25.82
N LEU A 431 -19.15 12.20 -24.66
CA LEU A 431 -17.75 12.64 -24.55
C LEU A 431 -16.76 11.56 -25.00
N LEU A 432 -17.10 10.27 -24.87
CA LEU A 432 -16.31 9.19 -25.46
C LEU A 432 -16.23 9.25 -26.98
N SER A 433 -17.19 9.92 -27.64
CA SER A 433 -17.18 10.11 -29.10
C SER A 433 -16.58 11.46 -29.52
N ASP A 434 -15.94 12.18 -28.60
CA ASP A 434 -15.42 13.52 -28.85
C ASP A 434 -14.24 13.51 -29.84
N LYS A 435 -14.15 14.57 -30.64
CA LYS A 435 -13.05 14.78 -31.59
C LYS A 435 -11.68 14.90 -30.89
N ALA A 436 -11.64 15.45 -29.68
CA ALA A 436 -10.41 15.67 -28.92
C ALA A 436 -10.06 14.44 -28.05
N PRO A 437 -8.85 13.89 -28.18
CA PRO A 437 -8.42 12.73 -27.38
C PRO A 437 -8.44 12.98 -25.87
N SER A 438 -8.12 14.18 -25.42
CA SER A 438 -8.16 14.58 -24.00
C SER A 438 -9.57 14.51 -23.40
N VAL A 439 -10.60 14.92 -24.16
CA VAL A 439 -12.02 14.82 -23.75
C VAL A 439 -12.43 13.36 -23.67
N ARG A 440 -12.06 12.54 -24.66
CA ARG A 440 -12.29 11.09 -24.62
C ARG A 440 -11.58 10.43 -23.46
N ALA A 441 -10.34 10.83 -23.15
CA ALA A 441 -9.55 10.26 -22.08
C ALA A 441 -10.14 10.61 -20.71
N TYR A 442 -10.59 11.86 -20.55
CA TYR A 442 -11.31 12.30 -19.37
C TYR A 442 -12.62 11.52 -19.18
N ALA A 443 -13.39 11.31 -20.25
CA ALA A 443 -14.60 10.50 -20.22
C ALA A 443 -14.30 9.05 -19.84
N ALA A 444 -13.32 8.41 -20.49
CA ALA A 444 -12.91 7.04 -20.20
C ALA A 444 -12.41 6.87 -18.76
N ARG A 445 -11.59 7.81 -18.27
CA ARG A 445 -11.11 7.84 -16.87
C ARG A 445 -12.28 7.99 -15.90
N SER A 446 -13.21 8.88 -16.20
CA SER A 446 -14.40 9.11 -15.38
C SER A 446 -15.28 7.87 -15.34
N ILE A 447 -15.48 7.18 -16.46
CA ILE A 447 -16.20 5.89 -16.49
C ILE A 447 -15.49 4.86 -15.60
N ALA A 448 -14.17 4.74 -15.71
CA ALA A 448 -13.39 3.78 -14.93
C ALA A 448 -13.52 3.99 -13.41
N ASN A 449 -13.62 5.25 -12.99
CA ASN A 449 -13.61 5.63 -11.58
C ASN A 449 -15.02 5.84 -10.97
N TYR A 450 -15.95 6.49 -11.69
CA TYR A 450 -17.25 6.93 -11.16
C TYR A 450 -18.39 5.96 -11.40
N THR A 451 -18.38 5.26 -12.54
CA THR A 451 -19.53 4.44 -12.93
C THR A 451 -19.34 2.99 -12.47
N GLU A 452 -19.95 2.63 -11.33
CA GLU A 452 -20.12 1.22 -10.94
C GLU A 452 -20.91 0.41 -11.98
N GLY A 453 -21.58 1.10 -12.91
CA GLY A 453 -22.55 0.54 -13.85
C GLY A 453 -22.31 0.87 -15.32
N TYR A 454 -21.06 1.05 -15.78
CA TYR A 454 -20.83 1.00 -17.22
C TYR A 454 -21.21 -0.39 -17.73
N ARG A 455 -22.35 -0.50 -18.41
CA ARG A 455 -22.89 -1.79 -18.78
C ARG A 455 -22.00 -2.40 -19.85
N GLU A 456 -21.85 -3.71 -19.82
CA GLU A 456 -21.11 -4.47 -20.82
C GLU A 456 -21.61 -4.22 -22.27
N THR A 457 -22.85 -3.74 -22.44
CA THR A 457 -23.42 -3.34 -23.72
C THR A 457 -22.88 -2.01 -24.26
N ASP A 458 -22.42 -1.15 -23.36
CA ASP A 458 -21.92 0.19 -23.66
C ASP A 458 -20.40 0.16 -23.86
N TRP A 459 -19.76 -0.94 -23.44
CA TRP A 459 -18.38 -1.27 -23.72
C TRP A 459 -18.06 -1.37 -25.20
N ARG A 460 -17.46 -0.30 -25.74
CA ARG A 460 -16.92 -0.22 -27.10
C ARG A 460 -15.41 -0.17 -27.05
N LEU A 461 -14.79 -1.30 -26.71
CA LEU A 461 -13.35 -1.46 -26.91
C LEU A 461 -13.13 -1.97 -28.32
N ASN A 462 -12.81 -1.06 -29.24
CA ASN A 462 -12.21 -1.44 -30.51
C ASN A 462 -10.78 -0.88 -30.55
N PRO A 463 -9.76 -1.70 -30.24
CA PRO A 463 -8.36 -1.31 -30.29
C PRO A 463 -7.91 -0.74 -31.63
N ASP A 464 -8.60 -1.12 -32.71
CA ASP A 464 -8.29 -0.68 -34.07
C ASP A 464 -8.95 0.67 -34.41
N GLU A 465 -9.90 1.15 -33.59
CA GLU A 465 -10.59 2.44 -33.78
C GLU A 465 -10.15 3.52 -32.79
N GLU A 466 -9.61 3.16 -31.63
CA GLU A 466 -9.09 4.14 -30.65
C GLU A 466 -7.56 4.27 -30.77
N ASP A 467 -7.14 5.35 -31.41
CA ASP A 467 -5.73 5.66 -31.64
C ASP A 467 -5.01 6.17 -30.38
N ASP A 468 -5.73 6.68 -29.37
CA ASP A 468 -5.14 7.24 -28.16
C ASP A 468 -4.90 6.14 -27.10
N PRO A 469 -3.64 5.86 -26.73
CA PRO A 469 -3.32 4.81 -25.76
C PRO A 469 -3.85 5.07 -24.35
N PHE A 470 -4.05 6.33 -23.95
CA PHE A 470 -4.56 6.66 -22.63
C PHE A 470 -6.06 6.41 -22.57
N VAL A 471 -6.81 6.86 -23.58
CA VAL A 471 -8.23 6.53 -23.73
C VAL A 471 -8.41 5.01 -23.68
N LEU A 472 -7.63 4.28 -24.48
CA LEU A 472 -7.67 2.82 -24.52
C LEU A 472 -7.36 2.19 -23.15
N SER A 473 -6.33 2.69 -22.44
CA SER A 473 -5.97 2.18 -21.11
C SER A 473 -7.08 2.41 -20.06
N TYR A 474 -7.71 3.59 -20.07
CA TYR A 474 -8.80 3.90 -19.15
C TYR A 474 -10.06 3.14 -19.50
N LEU A 475 -10.36 2.99 -20.80
CA LEU A 475 -11.42 2.12 -21.26
C LEU A 475 -11.15 0.75 -20.67
N ILE A 476 -10.05 0.05 -20.94
CA ILE A 476 -9.73 -1.27 -20.35
C ILE A 476 -9.96 -1.33 -18.83
N ARG A 477 -9.58 -0.28 -18.07
CA ARG A 477 -9.82 -0.19 -16.62
C ARG A 477 -11.28 0.06 -16.22
N ALA A 478 -12.12 0.55 -17.10
CA ALA A 478 -13.55 0.60 -16.88
C ALA A 478 -14.24 -0.77 -17.08
N TYR A 479 -13.54 -1.81 -17.59
CA TYR A 479 -14.21 -3.05 -17.98
C TYR A 479 -14.79 -3.79 -16.78
N ARG A 480 -16.12 -3.86 -16.64
CA ARG A 480 -16.78 -4.69 -15.62
C ARG A 480 -17.71 -5.70 -16.30
N PRO A 481 -17.37 -7.01 -16.30
CA PRO A 481 -18.23 -8.00 -16.92
C PRO A 481 -19.51 -8.17 -16.10
N VAL A 482 -20.67 -8.04 -16.74
CA VAL A 482 -21.96 -8.49 -16.16
C VAL A 482 -22.19 -9.96 -16.50
N ARG A 483 -21.73 -10.39 -17.68
CA ARG A 483 -21.56 -11.79 -18.07
C ARG A 483 -20.16 -11.93 -18.65
N HIS A 484 -19.47 -13.04 -18.39
CA HIS A 484 -18.15 -13.26 -19.01
C HIS A 484 -18.30 -13.45 -20.53
N ARG A 485 -18.15 -12.38 -21.32
CA ARG A 485 -18.03 -12.50 -22.78
C ARG A 485 -16.62 -12.93 -23.18
N PRO A 486 -16.46 -14.09 -23.83
CA PRO A 486 -15.15 -14.58 -24.24
C PRO A 486 -14.48 -13.64 -25.26
N ASP A 487 -15.27 -12.94 -26.08
CA ASP A 487 -14.76 -12.02 -27.11
C ASP A 487 -14.04 -10.82 -26.49
N HIS A 488 -14.61 -10.21 -25.44
CA HIS A 488 -13.98 -9.09 -24.74
C HIS A 488 -12.68 -9.51 -24.04
N VAL A 489 -12.67 -10.69 -23.41
CA VAL A 489 -11.47 -11.23 -22.80
C VAL A 489 -10.39 -11.49 -23.86
N ALA A 490 -10.77 -11.98 -25.04
CA ALA A 490 -9.85 -12.14 -26.17
C ALA A 490 -9.27 -10.80 -26.63
N SER A 491 -10.09 -9.74 -26.71
CA SER A 491 -9.61 -8.39 -27.03
C SER A 491 -8.62 -7.86 -25.98
N ILE A 492 -8.92 -8.01 -24.69
CA ILE A 492 -8.01 -7.56 -23.61
C ILE A 492 -6.70 -8.38 -23.62
N ILE A 493 -6.77 -9.69 -23.89
CA ILE A 493 -5.58 -10.54 -24.06
C ILE A 493 -4.69 -10.01 -25.19
N ALA A 494 -5.27 -9.60 -26.32
CA ALA A 494 -4.51 -9.05 -27.44
C ALA A 494 -3.75 -7.77 -27.04
N LEU A 495 -4.32 -6.96 -26.14
CA LEU A 495 -3.74 -5.71 -25.65
C LEU A 495 -2.56 -5.88 -24.69
N LEU A 496 -2.31 -7.08 -24.17
CA LEU A 496 -1.10 -7.39 -23.39
C LEU A 496 0.21 -7.20 -24.19
N ARG A 497 0.11 -7.18 -25.52
CA ARG A 497 1.24 -6.99 -26.44
C ARG A 497 1.23 -5.60 -27.09
N HIS A 498 0.39 -4.69 -26.61
CA HIS A 498 0.30 -3.34 -27.15
C HIS A 498 1.63 -2.59 -26.94
N PRO A 499 2.13 -1.83 -27.94
CA PRO A 499 3.43 -1.14 -27.85
C PRO A 499 3.47 -0.07 -26.76
N HIS A 500 2.33 0.53 -26.42
CA HIS A 500 2.23 1.50 -25.35
C HIS A 500 2.07 0.80 -23.98
N GLN A 501 3.03 1.01 -23.08
CA GLN A 501 3.11 0.35 -21.78
C GLN A 501 1.86 0.53 -20.92
N ALA A 502 1.24 1.72 -20.92
CA ALA A 502 0.03 1.96 -20.11
C ALA A 502 -1.16 1.07 -20.53
N VAL A 503 -1.27 0.74 -21.81
CA VAL A 503 -2.33 -0.14 -22.35
C VAL A 503 -2.06 -1.58 -21.94
N ALA A 504 -0.82 -2.04 -22.12
CA ALA A 504 -0.41 -3.38 -21.73
C ALA A 504 -0.54 -3.60 -20.21
N ALA A 505 -0.20 -2.59 -19.40
CA ALA A 505 -0.39 -2.61 -17.95
C ALA A 505 -1.88 -2.65 -17.59
N ALA A 506 -2.70 -1.76 -18.16
CA ALA A 506 -4.15 -1.77 -17.93
C ALA A 506 -4.80 -3.11 -18.30
N ALA A 507 -4.33 -3.75 -19.38
CA ALA A 507 -4.79 -5.08 -19.78
C ALA A 507 -4.41 -6.16 -18.75
N ALA A 508 -3.17 -6.13 -18.24
CA ALA A 508 -2.72 -7.05 -17.20
C ALA A 508 -3.49 -6.85 -15.89
N ASP A 509 -3.64 -5.61 -15.43
CA ASP A 509 -4.42 -5.24 -14.25
C ASP A 509 -5.87 -5.74 -14.37
N ARG A 510 -6.49 -5.50 -15.54
CA ARG A 510 -7.87 -5.93 -15.79
C ARG A 510 -7.99 -7.44 -15.78
N ILE A 511 -7.06 -8.15 -16.40
CA ILE A 511 -7.04 -9.61 -16.40
C ILE A 511 -6.88 -10.16 -14.97
N ALA A 512 -6.01 -9.58 -14.16
CA ALA A 512 -5.86 -9.94 -12.75
C ALA A 512 -7.17 -9.73 -11.98
N ALA A 513 -7.82 -8.57 -12.16
CA ALA A 513 -9.11 -8.26 -11.54
C ALA A 513 -10.25 -9.19 -11.98
N LEU A 514 -10.20 -9.73 -13.20
CA LEU A 514 -11.14 -10.76 -13.66
C LEU A 514 -10.94 -12.11 -12.95
N GLY A 515 -9.80 -12.33 -12.30
CA GLY A 515 -9.51 -13.50 -11.47
C GLY A 515 -9.60 -14.86 -12.20
N THR A 516 -9.49 -14.86 -13.53
CA THR A 516 -9.72 -16.06 -14.33
C THR A 516 -8.44 -16.89 -14.47
N ARG A 517 -8.51 -18.18 -14.11
CA ARG A 517 -7.44 -19.16 -14.32
C ARG A 517 -7.52 -19.88 -15.67
N ASN A 518 -8.14 -19.24 -16.67
CA ASN A 518 -8.23 -19.82 -18.01
C ASN A 518 -6.82 -19.99 -18.61
N TYR A 519 -6.52 -21.16 -19.18
CA TYR A 519 -5.20 -21.43 -19.76
C TYR A 519 -4.78 -20.40 -20.80
N ARG A 520 -5.71 -19.86 -21.60
CA ARG A 520 -5.41 -18.86 -22.64
C ARG A 520 -4.94 -17.55 -22.02
N VAL A 521 -5.57 -17.17 -20.92
CA VAL A 521 -5.24 -15.95 -20.16
C VAL A 521 -3.87 -16.09 -19.52
N ILE A 522 -3.64 -17.20 -18.79
CA ILE A 522 -2.36 -17.47 -18.13
C ILE A 522 -1.23 -17.54 -19.15
N SER A 523 -1.43 -18.22 -20.28
CA SER A 523 -0.43 -18.29 -21.36
C SER A 523 -0.10 -16.92 -21.93
N ALA A 524 -1.11 -16.06 -22.14
CA ALA A 524 -0.87 -14.72 -22.67
C ALA A 524 -0.15 -13.81 -21.68
N LEU A 525 -0.48 -13.91 -20.38
CA LEU A 525 0.24 -13.20 -19.32
C LEU A 525 1.70 -13.65 -19.23
N ILE A 526 1.96 -14.96 -19.31
CA ILE A 526 3.33 -15.50 -19.36
C ILE A 526 4.10 -14.94 -20.55
N ASP A 527 3.50 -14.92 -21.74
CA ASP A 527 4.14 -14.36 -22.93
C ASP A 527 4.43 -12.86 -22.77
N SER A 528 3.53 -12.09 -22.16
CA SER A 528 3.73 -10.66 -21.89
C SER A 528 4.81 -10.44 -20.82
N ALA A 529 4.82 -11.25 -19.76
CA ALA A 529 5.82 -11.22 -18.70
C ALA A 529 7.25 -11.50 -19.22
N ARG A 530 7.39 -12.42 -20.19
CA ARG A 530 8.67 -12.67 -20.89
C ARG A 530 9.15 -11.47 -21.73
N GLY A 531 8.23 -10.59 -22.12
CA GLY A 531 8.53 -9.29 -22.71
C GLY A 531 8.87 -8.21 -21.69
N ASP A 532 9.20 -8.58 -20.46
CA ASP A 532 9.57 -7.69 -19.35
C ASP A 532 8.43 -6.74 -18.89
N ASN A 533 7.17 -7.13 -19.14
CA ASN A 533 5.99 -6.40 -18.64
C ASN A 533 5.76 -6.70 -17.16
N VAL A 534 6.16 -5.76 -16.29
CA VAL A 534 6.03 -5.85 -14.83
C VAL A 534 4.59 -6.10 -14.39
N ALA A 535 3.61 -5.39 -14.95
CA ALA A 535 2.20 -5.56 -14.57
C ALA A 535 1.68 -6.98 -14.90
N ALA A 536 2.19 -7.62 -15.96
CA ALA A 536 1.84 -9.00 -16.28
C ALA A 536 2.45 -10.00 -15.27
N ILE A 537 3.64 -9.70 -14.75
CA ILE A 537 4.29 -10.49 -13.68
C ILE A 537 3.47 -10.38 -12.38
N ASP A 538 3.09 -9.16 -12.00
CA ASP A 538 2.26 -8.91 -10.82
C ASP A 538 0.87 -9.57 -10.94
N ALA A 539 0.28 -9.52 -12.14
CA ALA A 539 -0.97 -10.20 -12.44
C ALA A 539 -0.87 -11.73 -12.27
N LEU A 540 0.23 -12.35 -12.71
CA LEU A 540 0.46 -13.79 -12.53
C LEU A 540 0.56 -14.16 -11.04
N GLY A 541 1.29 -13.38 -10.26
CA GLY A 541 1.38 -13.55 -8.80
C GLY A 541 0.01 -13.40 -8.12
N THR A 542 -0.76 -12.38 -8.51
CA THR A 542 -2.10 -12.09 -7.97
C THR A 542 -3.10 -13.20 -8.29
N ILE A 543 -3.10 -13.74 -9.51
CA ILE A 543 -4.00 -14.83 -9.92
C ILE A 543 -3.65 -16.15 -9.20
N GLY A 544 -2.36 -16.32 -8.85
CA GLY A 544 -1.90 -17.45 -8.07
C GLY A 544 -1.97 -18.77 -8.83
N ASP A 545 -1.72 -18.78 -10.14
CA ASP A 545 -1.78 -20.00 -10.94
C ASP A 545 -0.42 -20.70 -11.00
N TYR A 546 -0.35 -21.95 -10.53
CA TYR A 546 0.89 -22.73 -10.44
C TYR A 546 1.61 -22.94 -11.78
N ARG A 547 0.91 -22.81 -12.92
CA ARG A 547 1.55 -22.91 -14.25
C ARG A 547 2.50 -21.74 -14.53
N SER A 548 2.39 -20.64 -13.79
CA SER A 548 3.26 -19.48 -13.90
C SER A 548 4.61 -19.65 -13.19
N ILE A 549 4.75 -20.64 -12.30
CA ILE A 549 5.96 -20.83 -11.47
C ILE A 549 7.21 -20.98 -12.33
N ALA A 550 7.25 -21.97 -13.23
CA ALA A 550 8.44 -22.20 -14.06
C ALA A 550 8.78 -20.99 -14.97
N PRO A 551 7.82 -20.34 -15.64
CA PRO A 551 8.08 -19.09 -16.35
C PRO A 551 8.57 -17.93 -15.46
N LEU A 552 8.01 -17.76 -14.26
CA LEU A 552 8.43 -16.70 -13.34
C LEU A 552 9.86 -16.93 -12.83
N LEU A 553 10.24 -18.19 -12.59
CA LEU A 553 11.62 -18.59 -12.27
C LEU A 553 12.57 -18.25 -13.42
N GLU A 554 12.20 -18.60 -14.66
CA GLU A 554 12.97 -18.26 -15.86
C GLU A 554 13.18 -16.74 -15.96
N ILE A 555 12.14 -15.94 -15.71
CA ILE A 555 12.21 -14.48 -15.74
C ILE A 555 13.12 -13.96 -14.62
N TYR A 556 12.96 -14.46 -13.39
CA TYR A 556 13.78 -14.06 -12.25
C TYR A 556 15.27 -14.36 -12.47
N GLU A 557 15.60 -15.51 -13.05
CA GLU A 557 16.99 -15.92 -13.33
C GLU A 557 17.61 -15.13 -14.49
N ARG A 558 16.84 -14.83 -15.53
CA ARG A 558 17.30 -14.11 -16.71
C ARG A 558 17.39 -12.59 -16.50
N ALA A 559 16.47 -12.00 -15.76
CA ALA A 559 16.34 -10.55 -15.66
C ALA A 559 17.49 -9.94 -14.84
N PRO A 560 18.05 -8.78 -15.26
CA PRO A 560 18.98 -8.03 -14.42
C PRO A 560 18.26 -7.54 -13.15
N PHE A 561 19.03 -7.18 -12.12
CA PHE A 561 18.47 -6.55 -10.93
C PHE A 561 17.70 -5.28 -11.31
N GLY A 562 16.42 -5.22 -10.95
CA GLY A 562 15.51 -4.15 -11.37
C GLY A 562 14.04 -4.52 -11.13
N PRO A 563 13.09 -3.70 -11.62
CA PRO A 563 11.66 -3.88 -11.38
C PRO A 563 11.13 -5.25 -11.81
N VAL A 564 11.58 -5.76 -12.96
CA VAL A 564 11.17 -7.06 -13.53
C VAL A 564 11.56 -8.22 -12.61
N ARG A 565 12.81 -8.24 -12.14
CA ARG A 565 13.31 -9.29 -11.24
C ARG A 565 12.64 -9.22 -9.86
N ARG A 566 12.39 -8.01 -9.36
CA ARG A 566 11.66 -7.81 -8.08
C ARG A 566 10.23 -8.30 -8.19
N ALA A 567 9.49 -7.90 -9.22
CA ALA A 567 8.13 -8.36 -9.46
C ALA A 567 8.07 -9.89 -9.59
N ALA A 568 9.04 -10.50 -10.30
CA ALA A 568 9.08 -11.96 -10.44
C ALA A 568 9.29 -12.64 -9.09
N PHE A 569 10.16 -12.09 -8.24
CA PHE A 569 10.37 -12.57 -6.88
C PHE A 569 9.10 -12.45 -6.02
N GLU A 570 8.45 -11.28 -6.02
CA GLU A 570 7.21 -11.05 -5.26
C GLU A 570 6.07 -11.95 -5.75
N ALA A 571 5.95 -12.17 -7.06
CA ALA A 571 4.97 -13.08 -7.63
C ALA A 571 5.21 -14.55 -7.23
N LEU A 572 6.47 -14.98 -7.16
CA LEU A 572 6.85 -16.32 -6.69
C LEU A 572 6.60 -16.51 -5.19
N ASP A 573 6.83 -15.46 -4.39
CA ASP A 573 6.55 -15.47 -2.95
C ASP A 573 5.04 -15.56 -2.69
N HIS A 574 4.22 -14.81 -3.45
CA HIS A 574 2.74 -14.95 -3.41
C HIS A 574 2.22 -16.34 -3.78
N LEU A 575 3.01 -17.14 -4.49
CA LEU A 575 2.68 -18.51 -4.91
C LEU A 575 3.19 -19.58 -3.92
N ASP A 576 3.77 -19.16 -2.78
CA ASP A 576 4.39 -20.03 -1.78
C ASP A 576 5.43 -20.98 -2.38
N VAL A 577 6.15 -20.55 -3.42
CA VAL A 577 7.17 -21.38 -4.05
C VAL A 577 8.45 -21.33 -3.21
N PRO A 578 8.87 -22.44 -2.56
CA PRO A 578 10.15 -22.47 -1.88
C PRO A 578 11.26 -22.36 -2.93
N TYR A 579 11.95 -21.22 -2.96
CA TYR A 579 13.01 -20.97 -3.91
C TYR A 579 14.38 -21.01 -3.24
N GLN A 580 15.31 -21.79 -3.81
CA GLN A 580 16.64 -22.06 -3.23
C GLN A 580 17.52 -20.81 -3.11
N ASN A 581 17.21 -19.74 -3.85
CA ASN A 581 17.84 -18.42 -3.72
C ASN A 581 16.84 -17.37 -3.21
N ARG A 582 15.97 -17.73 -2.26
CA ARG A 582 15.37 -16.73 -1.37
C ARG A 582 16.57 -15.93 -0.81
N PRO A 583 16.59 -14.59 -0.80
CA PRO A 583 17.42 -13.86 0.15
C PRO A 583 16.81 -14.09 1.56
N MET A 584 16.83 -15.34 2.00
CA MET A 584 16.44 -15.79 3.32
C MET A 584 17.43 -16.90 3.65
N ILE A 585 18.53 -16.47 4.28
CA ILE A 585 19.38 -17.39 5.02
C ILE A 585 18.55 -17.80 6.23
N GLU A 586 17.96 -18.99 6.20
CA GLU A 586 17.72 -19.71 7.45
C GLU A 586 19.09 -20.00 8.05
N VAL A 587 19.34 -19.50 9.27
CA VAL A 587 20.55 -19.80 10.02
C VAL A 587 20.21 -20.93 11.00
N PRO A 588 20.59 -22.19 10.75
CA PRO A 588 20.68 -23.16 11.82
C PRO A 588 21.94 -22.82 12.64
N ASP A 589 21.71 -22.27 13.82
CA ASP A 589 22.54 -22.41 15.01
C ASP A 589 24.04 -22.07 14.87
N LEU A 590 24.38 -20.78 14.90
CA LEU A 590 25.75 -20.30 15.10
C LEU A 590 26.13 -20.36 16.60
N GLN A 591 26.29 -21.57 17.14
CA GLN A 591 26.94 -21.78 18.45
C GLN A 591 28.45 -22.05 18.37
N LYS A 592 29.08 -22.03 17.19
CA LYS A 592 30.56 -22.16 17.10
C LYS A 592 31.21 -20.87 16.63
N ARG A 593 31.91 -20.22 17.57
CA ARG A 593 32.90 -19.17 17.28
C ARG A 593 33.93 -19.73 16.27
N PRO A 594 34.29 -19.01 15.20
CA PRO A 594 35.42 -19.39 14.38
C PRO A 594 36.70 -19.16 15.19
N THR A 595 37.37 -20.24 15.58
CA THR A 595 38.75 -20.19 16.06
C THR A 595 39.67 -19.85 14.89
N MET A 596 40.55 -18.86 15.11
CA MET A 596 41.70 -18.60 14.23
C MET A 596 42.68 -19.77 14.36
N ASP A 597 42.63 -20.72 13.44
CA ASP A 597 43.69 -21.71 13.26
C ASP A 597 44.28 -21.54 11.85
N GLY A 598 45.55 -21.11 11.79
CA GLY A 598 46.35 -21.14 10.58
C GLY A 598 47.08 -19.85 10.22
N LEU A 599 47.89 -19.29 11.13
CA LEU A 599 48.98 -18.38 10.73
C LEU A 599 50.30 -18.92 11.29
N PRO A 600 51.39 -18.99 10.49
CA PRO A 600 52.71 -19.32 11.00
C PRO A 600 53.19 -18.23 11.98
N ASP A 601 53.85 -18.64 13.07
CA ASP A 601 54.38 -17.78 14.14
C ASP A 601 55.31 -16.63 13.68
N SER A 602 55.72 -16.58 12.41
CA SER A 602 56.65 -15.59 11.86
C SER A 602 56.02 -14.24 11.47
N LEU A 603 54.70 -14.06 11.57
CA LEU A 603 54.01 -12.80 11.24
C LEU A 603 53.41 -12.05 12.45
N ALA A 604 53.51 -12.61 13.66
CA ALA A 604 52.94 -12.01 14.88
C ALA A 604 53.62 -10.70 15.32
N ASN A 605 54.80 -10.36 14.79
CA ASN A 605 55.60 -9.22 15.27
C ASN A 605 55.59 -7.98 14.35
N VAL A 606 54.75 -7.91 13.31
CA VAL A 606 54.66 -6.73 12.40
C VAL A 606 53.37 -5.93 12.57
N ILE A 607 52.42 -6.40 13.40
CA ILE A 607 51.18 -5.67 13.66
C ILE A 607 51.38 -4.83 14.91
N GLY A 608 51.83 -3.59 14.73
CA GLY A 608 51.73 -2.56 15.77
C GLY A 608 50.27 -2.33 16.14
N ASP A 609 50.04 -2.17 17.44
CA ASP A 609 48.73 -1.93 18.07
C ASP A 609 47.89 -0.91 17.29
N LEU A 610 46.77 -1.34 16.73
CA LEU A 610 45.73 -0.45 16.25
C LEU A 610 44.88 -0.04 17.46
N ALA A 611 45.21 1.14 17.98
CA ALA A 611 44.49 1.81 19.05
C ALA A 611 42.99 1.94 18.72
N HIS A 612 42.16 1.60 19.70
CA HIS A 612 40.78 2.09 19.79
C HIS A 612 40.84 3.62 19.99
N ASP A 613 40.15 4.36 19.13
CA ASP A 613 39.91 5.77 19.33
C ASP A 613 38.71 5.90 20.29
N GLU A 614 39.00 6.12 21.58
CA GLU A 614 38.00 6.12 22.67
C GLU A 614 37.11 7.38 22.71
N ASP A 615 37.28 8.36 21.80
CA ASP A 615 36.61 9.66 21.88
C ASP A 615 35.47 9.90 20.85
N ALA A 616 35.02 8.88 20.10
CA ALA A 616 33.96 9.07 19.10
C ALA A 616 32.54 9.09 19.73
N ARG A 617 31.86 10.24 19.64
CA ARG A 617 30.41 10.43 19.88
C ARG A 617 29.57 9.56 18.92
N PRO A 618 28.26 9.31 19.16
CA PRO A 618 27.55 8.23 18.47
C PRO A 618 27.51 8.46 16.95
N GLY A 619 28.28 7.65 16.22
CA GLY A 619 28.30 7.58 14.76
C GLY A 619 27.01 6.99 14.17
N PRO A 620 26.95 6.80 12.84
CA PRO A 620 25.76 6.27 12.16
C PRO A 620 25.24 4.98 12.79
N ARG A 621 23.92 4.87 12.91
CA ARG A 621 23.22 3.88 13.75
C ARG A 621 23.33 2.45 13.24
N SER A 622 23.66 2.27 11.97
CA SER A 622 23.97 0.97 11.38
C SER A 622 24.89 1.14 10.17
N LEU A 623 25.86 0.23 10.01
CA LEU A 623 26.62 0.04 8.78
C LEU A 623 26.48 -1.43 8.40
N ILE A 624 25.80 -1.68 7.29
CA ILE A 624 25.64 -3.01 6.71
C ILE A 624 26.47 -3.05 5.45
N GLY A 625 27.55 -3.83 5.47
CA GLY A 625 28.38 -4.08 4.30
C GLY A 625 28.17 -5.50 3.80
N ARG A 626 27.89 -5.64 2.50
CA ARG A 626 27.87 -6.91 1.78
C ARG A 626 28.98 -6.91 0.75
N VAL A 627 29.78 -7.97 0.77
CA VAL A 627 30.86 -8.17 -0.19
C VAL A 627 30.68 -9.54 -0.82
N GLY A 628 30.58 -9.56 -2.14
CA GLY A 628 30.46 -10.79 -2.93
C GLY A 628 31.39 -10.76 -4.14
N ARG A 629 31.65 -11.93 -4.72
CA ARG A 629 32.36 -12.01 -6.01
C ARG A 629 31.35 -12.07 -7.15
N TYR A 630 31.55 -11.26 -8.18
CA TYR A 630 30.77 -11.28 -9.42
C TYR A 630 31.73 -11.29 -10.62
N ALA A 631 31.87 -12.46 -11.25
CA ALA A 631 32.87 -12.71 -12.30
C ALA A 631 34.30 -12.31 -11.85
N ASP A 632 34.92 -11.37 -12.57
CA ASP A 632 36.26 -10.83 -12.30
C ASP A 632 36.23 -9.55 -11.44
N SER A 633 35.11 -9.29 -10.76
CA SER A 633 34.89 -8.12 -9.92
C SER A 633 34.40 -8.49 -8.53
N LEU A 634 34.64 -7.59 -7.57
CA LEU A 634 34.11 -7.62 -6.22
C LEU A 634 32.87 -6.75 -6.20
N TYR A 635 31.72 -7.35 -5.94
CA TYR A 635 30.50 -6.61 -5.64
C TYR A 635 30.56 -6.13 -4.19
N VAL A 636 30.38 -4.83 -4.00
CA VAL A 636 30.35 -4.18 -2.69
C VAL A 636 29.04 -3.42 -2.60
N ALA A 637 28.18 -3.81 -1.66
CA ALA A 637 26.96 -3.09 -1.31
C ALA A 637 27.03 -2.63 0.14
N ILE A 638 26.69 -1.37 0.38
CA ILE A 638 26.84 -0.72 1.66
C ILE A 638 25.56 0.04 1.94
N GLN A 639 24.98 -0.20 3.09
CA GLN A 639 23.85 0.55 3.58
C GLN A 639 24.21 1.18 4.93
N THR A 640 23.95 2.46 5.08
CA THR A 640 24.18 3.17 6.34
C THR A 640 23.11 4.21 6.60
N ASP A 641 22.77 4.35 7.88
CA ASP A 641 21.73 5.27 8.34
C ASP A 641 22.37 6.52 8.92
N PHE A 642 21.94 7.68 8.44
CA PHE A 642 22.38 8.97 8.93
C PHE A 642 21.26 9.71 9.65
N SER A 643 21.61 10.35 10.76
CA SER A 643 20.73 11.29 11.47
C SER A 643 20.52 12.60 10.70
N THR A 644 21.42 12.93 9.78
CA THR A 644 21.33 14.11 8.92
C THR A 644 21.74 13.77 7.48
N PRO A 645 21.09 14.33 6.45
CA PRO A 645 21.46 14.10 5.06
C PRO A 645 22.95 14.39 4.83
N PRO A 646 23.67 13.56 4.05
CA PRO A 646 25.10 13.73 3.86
C PRO A 646 25.40 15.02 3.07
N HIS A 647 26.13 15.94 3.69
CA HIS A 647 26.71 17.08 2.96
C HIS A 647 27.65 16.55 1.88
N THR A 648 27.33 16.86 0.62
CA THR A 648 28.08 16.42 -0.55
C THR A 648 28.33 17.61 -1.47
N THR A 649 29.59 17.89 -1.78
CA THR A 649 29.98 18.91 -2.75
C THR A 649 29.69 18.43 -4.17
N LEU A 650 29.22 19.34 -5.02
CA LEU A 650 28.92 19.07 -6.44
C LEU A 650 30.17 19.01 -7.34
N GLY A 651 31.36 18.81 -6.74
CA GLY A 651 32.62 18.69 -7.47
C GLY A 651 32.74 17.36 -8.24
N PRO A 652 33.61 17.28 -9.26
CA PRO A 652 33.76 16.08 -10.10
C PRO A 652 34.33 14.87 -9.33
N ALA A 653 34.95 15.09 -8.17
CA ALA A 653 35.48 14.05 -7.28
C ALA A 653 35.12 14.36 -5.82
N PRO A 654 35.05 13.34 -4.95
CA PRO A 654 34.85 13.54 -3.52
C PRO A 654 35.96 14.38 -2.91
N THR A 655 35.61 15.39 -2.13
CA THR A 655 36.56 16.19 -1.33
C THR A 655 36.67 15.63 0.09
N ASP A 656 37.70 16.04 0.84
CA ASP A 656 37.84 15.61 2.24
C ASP A 656 36.71 16.14 3.14
N ALA A 657 36.02 17.20 2.69
CA ALA A 657 34.84 17.75 3.36
C ALA A 657 33.55 16.96 3.11
N ASP A 658 33.54 16.06 2.11
CA ASP A 658 32.37 15.21 1.81
C ASP A 658 32.27 14.04 2.77
N ARG A 659 31.04 13.70 3.15
CA ARG A 659 30.75 12.34 3.64
C ARG A 659 30.94 11.36 2.49
N ARG A 660 31.78 10.35 2.70
CA ARG A 660 32.19 9.40 1.65
C ARG A 660 32.43 8.00 2.19
N VAL A 661 32.27 7.01 1.33
CA VAL A 661 32.80 5.67 1.53
C VAL A 661 34.22 5.63 0.96
N GLU A 662 35.17 5.15 1.75
CA GLU A 662 36.52 4.78 1.30
C GLU A 662 36.63 3.26 1.26
N ILE A 663 36.85 2.69 0.08
CA ILE A 663 37.15 1.27 -0.11
C ILE A 663 38.64 1.14 -0.38
N VAL A 664 39.35 0.46 0.50
CA VAL A 664 40.80 0.27 0.45
C VAL A 664 41.10 -1.20 0.17
N LEU A 665 41.74 -1.47 -0.96
CA LEU A 665 42.25 -2.79 -1.31
C LEU A 665 43.75 -2.83 -1.03
N THR A 666 44.23 -3.86 -0.34
CA THR A 666 45.66 -4.02 -0.03
C THR A 666 46.15 -5.39 -0.50
N THR A 667 47.31 -5.40 -1.16
CA THR A 667 47.97 -6.61 -1.64
C THR A 667 48.57 -7.46 -0.49
N PRO A 668 48.82 -8.76 -0.71
CA PRO A 668 49.42 -9.69 0.27
C PRO A 668 50.67 -9.20 0.98
N ASN A 669 51.51 -8.43 0.28
CA ASN A 669 52.78 -7.92 0.80
C ASN A 669 52.62 -6.55 1.50
N GLY A 670 51.40 -5.98 1.54
CA GLY A 670 51.11 -4.68 2.13
C GLY A 670 51.74 -3.49 1.41
N GLN A 671 52.40 -3.70 0.26
CA GLN A 671 53.16 -2.66 -0.44
C GLN A 671 52.30 -1.82 -1.37
N ASP A 672 51.24 -2.41 -1.94
CA ASP A 672 50.34 -1.71 -2.85
C ASP A 672 48.96 -1.57 -2.20
N GLN A 673 48.52 -0.32 -2.07
CA GLN A 673 47.22 0.04 -1.52
C GLN A 673 46.44 0.86 -2.55
N GLU A 674 45.24 0.40 -2.86
CA GLU A 674 44.33 1.10 -3.76
C GLU A 674 43.13 1.64 -2.99
N THR A 675 42.89 2.96 -3.02
CA THR A 675 41.76 3.58 -2.31
C THR A 675 40.74 4.17 -3.29
N TYR A 676 39.51 3.69 -3.20
CA TYR A 676 38.34 4.17 -3.92
C TYR A 676 37.51 5.03 -2.98
N ARG A 677 37.30 6.30 -3.33
CA ARG A 677 36.44 7.22 -2.57
C ARG A 677 35.17 7.43 -3.34
N VAL A 678 34.02 7.25 -2.70
CA VAL A 678 32.70 7.45 -3.31
C VAL A 678 31.83 8.31 -2.39
N ASN A 679 31.27 9.40 -2.89
CA ASN A 679 30.36 10.25 -2.12
C ASN A 679 28.89 9.85 -2.33
N ALA A 680 27.97 10.51 -1.61
CA ALA A 680 26.55 10.16 -1.62
C ALA A 680 25.84 10.37 -2.97
N LEU A 681 26.46 11.11 -3.90
CA LEU A 681 25.99 11.29 -5.28
C LEU A 681 26.55 10.22 -6.24
N GLY A 682 27.25 9.21 -5.72
CA GLY A 682 27.87 8.15 -6.52
C GLY A 682 29.11 8.60 -7.31
N ARG A 683 29.69 9.76 -7.00
CA ARG A 683 30.90 10.26 -7.67
C ARG A 683 32.14 9.63 -7.06
N SER A 684 33.09 9.20 -7.89
CA SER A 684 34.33 8.58 -7.45
C SER A 684 35.56 9.45 -7.71
N ASN A 685 36.65 9.20 -6.97
CA ASN A 685 37.94 9.87 -7.18
C ASN A 685 38.75 9.30 -8.37
N ARG A 686 38.17 8.45 -9.21
CA ARG A 686 38.87 7.76 -10.31
C ARG A 686 38.50 8.34 -11.66
N GLU A 687 39.51 8.48 -12.53
CA GLU A 687 39.31 8.89 -13.92
C GLU A 687 38.52 7.85 -14.74
N ARG A 688 38.60 6.56 -14.35
CA ARG A 688 37.77 5.51 -14.94
C ARG A 688 36.45 5.40 -14.15
N PRO A 689 35.29 5.54 -14.81
CA PRO A 689 33.99 5.43 -14.15
C PRO A 689 33.82 4.00 -13.62
N LEU A 690 33.59 3.87 -12.32
CA LEU A 690 33.09 2.64 -11.73
C LEU A 690 31.57 2.61 -11.90
N PRO A 691 30.96 1.43 -12.14
CA PRO A 691 29.51 1.29 -12.10
C PRO A 691 29.06 1.41 -10.64
N ILE A 692 28.64 2.62 -10.27
CA ILE A 692 28.21 2.97 -8.92
C ILE A 692 26.71 3.28 -8.95
N GLY A 693 25.94 2.53 -8.17
CA GLY A 693 24.58 2.91 -7.77
C GLY A 693 24.63 3.56 -6.40
N SER A 694 24.21 4.81 -6.28
CA SER A 694 24.11 5.51 -4.99
C SER A 694 22.71 6.08 -4.83
N LEU A 695 22.04 5.73 -3.74
CA LEU A 695 20.69 6.20 -3.43
C LEU A 695 20.68 6.76 -2.01
N VAL A 696 20.21 8.00 -1.88
CA VAL A 696 19.96 8.65 -0.58
C VAL A 696 18.46 8.91 -0.48
N ALA A 697 17.80 8.26 0.48
CA ALA A 697 16.36 8.43 0.73
C ALA A 697 16.10 8.34 2.23
N ASP A 698 15.32 9.27 2.78
CA ASP A 698 14.82 9.23 4.17
C ASP A 698 15.89 9.02 5.25
N GLY A 699 17.08 9.63 5.08
CA GLY A 699 18.20 9.47 6.01
C GLY A 699 19.02 8.18 5.81
N HIS A 700 18.61 7.30 4.89
CA HIS A 700 19.34 6.11 4.50
C HIS A 700 20.23 6.39 3.28
N TRP A 701 21.47 5.90 3.30
CA TRP A 701 22.35 5.88 2.15
C TRP A 701 22.68 4.44 1.77
N SER A 702 22.29 4.06 0.56
CA SER A 702 22.70 2.82 -0.08
C SER A 702 23.71 3.11 -1.20
N LEU A 703 24.82 2.36 -1.19
CA LEU A 703 25.87 2.42 -2.19
C LEU A 703 26.18 1.00 -2.68
N GLU A 704 26.08 0.79 -3.99
CA GLU A 704 26.45 -0.46 -4.65
C GLU A 704 27.50 -0.19 -5.73
N THR A 705 28.56 -0.99 -5.77
CA THR A 705 29.62 -0.86 -6.79
C THR A 705 30.24 -2.20 -7.13
N LEU A 706 30.74 -2.33 -8.37
CA LEU A 706 31.61 -3.43 -8.79
C LEU A 706 33.06 -2.93 -8.89
N LEU A 707 33.97 -3.58 -8.16
CA LEU A 707 35.41 -3.28 -8.17
C LEU A 707 36.15 -4.36 -8.97
N PRO A 708 36.85 -4.03 -10.06
CA PRO A 708 37.57 -5.03 -10.83
C PRO A 708 38.70 -5.67 -10.00
N ILE A 709 38.66 -7.00 -9.79
CA ILE A 709 39.67 -7.76 -9.02
C ILE A 709 40.86 -8.14 -9.91
N ALA A 710 40.67 -8.24 -11.23
CA ALA A 710 41.67 -8.77 -12.18
C ALA A 710 43.04 -8.07 -12.16
N SER A 711 43.17 -6.89 -11.52
CA SER A 711 44.43 -6.13 -11.44
C SER A 711 45.14 -6.22 -10.08
N PHE A 712 44.50 -6.80 -9.05
CA PHE A 712 45.03 -6.82 -7.69
C PHE A 712 44.75 -8.19 -7.04
N PRO A 713 45.78 -9.01 -6.72
CA PRO A 713 45.59 -10.10 -5.77
C PRO A 713 45.33 -9.43 -4.41
N VAL A 714 44.07 -9.35 -3.99
CA VAL A 714 43.67 -8.68 -2.73
C VAL A 714 43.78 -9.68 -1.59
N LEU A 715 44.62 -9.40 -0.60
CA LEU A 715 44.66 -10.16 0.66
C LEU A 715 43.80 -9.48 1.74
N ARG A 716 43.63 -8.16 1.64
CA ARG A 716 42.91 -7.38 2.64
C ARG A 716 42.03 -6.32 1.99
N PHE A 717 40.77 -6.30 2.40
CA PHE A 717 39.76 -5.34 2.01
C PHE A 717 39.40 -4.52 3.25
N ASN A 718 39.63 -3.22 3.22
CA ASN A 718 39.15 -2.31 4.26
C ASN A 718 38.05 -1.41 3.70
N LEU A 719 36.92 -1.36 4.38
CA LEU A 719 35.85 -0.43 4.08
C LEU A 719 35.81 0.63 5.16
N SER A 720 35.72 1.91 4.81
CA SER A 720 35.50 2.97 5.78
C SER A 720 34.36 3.87 5.34
N VAL A 721 33.49 4.27 6.26
CA VAL A 721 32.61 5.41 6.08
C VAL A 721 33.24 6.59 6.81
N VAL A 722 33.55 7.63 6.06
CA VAL A 722 34.28 8.82 6.55
C VAL A 722 33.34 10.02 6.49
N SER A 723 33.20 10.69 7.63
CA SER A 723 32.59 12.00 7.79
C SER A 723 33.66 13.04 8.14
N GLN A 724 33.28 14.33 8.30
CA GLN A 724 34.23 15.36 8.75
C GLN A 724 34.75 15.12 10.17
N THR A 725 33.97 14.42 11.00
CA THR A 725 34.22 14.24 12.43
C THR A 725 34.45 12.78 12.83
N ASP A 726 34.00 11.83 12.01
CA ASP A 726 33.95 10.42 12.38
C ASP A 726 34.48 9.53 11.25
N ARG A 727 35.21 8.48 11.62
CA ARG A 727 35.64 7.43 10.70
C ARG A 727 35.23 6.09 11.27
N LEU A 728 34.32 5.41 10.60
CA LEU A 728 34.02 4.01 10.88
C LEU A 728 34.77 3.16 9.88
N SER A 729 35.70 2.33 10.36
CA SER A 729 36.51 1.46 9.51
C SER A 729 36.24 0.00 9.83
N TRP A 730 36.16 -0.81 8.78
CA TRP A 730 36.01 -2.24 8.78
C TRP A 730 37.13 -2.84 7.94
N SER A 731 37.66 -3.99 8.36
CA SER A 731 38.77 -4.67 7.71
C SER A 731 38.47 -6.16 7.63
N VAL A 732 38.54 -6.73 6.44
CA VAL A 732 38.51 -8.17 6.20
C VAL A 732 39.82 -8.58 5.55
N THR A 733 40.48 -9.55 6.18
CA THR A 733 41.65 -10.21 5.61
C THR A 733 41.20 -11.55 5.05
N TYR A 734 41.37 -11.76 3.76
CA TYR A 734 41.05 -13.00 3.09
C TYR A 734 42.26 -13.95 3.15
N GLY A 735 42.01 -15.23 3.44
CA GLY A 735 42.92 -16.31 3.05
C GLY A 735 42.95 -16.44 1.53
N ALA A 736 43.93 -17.17 0.98
CA ALA A 736 44.16 -17.28 -0.47
C ALA A 736 42.86 -17.34 -1.32
N PRO A 737 42.81 -16.67 -2.48
CA PRO A 737 41.58 -16.35 -3.25
C PRO A 737 40.82 -17.56 -3.84
N GLU A 738 41.21 -18.78 -3.47
CA GLU A 738 40.71 -20.04 -4.02
C GLU A 738 39.58 -20.65 -3.17
N ASP A 739 39.34 -20.16 -1.95
CA ASP A 739 38.30 -20.67 -1.04
C ASP A 739 37.12 -19.68 -0.94
N ALA A 740 36.24 -19.74 -1.94
CA ALA A 740 35.16 -18.77 -2.20
C ALA A 740 33.90 -18.94 -1.34
N ASP A 741 33.85 -19.91 -0.42
CA ASP A 741 32.65 -20.21 0.38
C ASP A 741 32.62 -19.49 1.75
N ARG A 742 33.52 -18.53 1.99
CA ARG A 742 33.63 -17.78 3.26
C ARG A 742 33.04 -16.35 3.25
N PHE A 743 32.23 -15.98 2.24
CA PHE A 743 31.60 -14.65 2.22
C PHE A 743 30.40 -14.60 3.18
N GLY A 744 30.43 -13.70 4.16
CA GLY A 744 29.38 -13.55 5.18
C GLY A 744 28.87 -12.13 5.31
N ASP A 745 27.63 -11.99 5.80
CA ASP A 745 27.05 -10.72 6.25
C ASP A 745 27.72 -10.30 7.57
N LEU A 746 28.22 -9.07 7.66
CA LEU A 746 28.76 -8.52 8.91
C LEU A 746 27.94 -7.30 9.34
N ARG A 747 27.24 -7.44 10.46
CA ARG A 747 26.48 -6.38 11.12
C ARG A 747 27.36 -5.77 12.21
N PHE A 748 27.60 -4.47 12.15
CA PHE A 748 28.22 -3.75 13.27
C PHE A 748 27.12 -3.29 14.23
N GLN A 749 27.21 -3.71 15.49
CA GLN A 749 26.48 -3.07 16.59
C GLN A 749 27.42 -2.06 17.25
N PRO A 750 27.04 -0.78 17.39
CA PRO A 750 27.79 0.14 18.24
C PRO A 750 27.74 -0.39 19.68
N GLY A 751 28.91 -0.60 20.29
CA GLY A 751 29.00 -0.95 21.70
C GLY A 751 28.53 0.21 22.58
N SER A 752 27.70 -0.12 23.57
CA SER A 752 27.71 0.55 24.88
C SER A 752 29.08 0.28 25.56
N PRO A 753 29.51 1.11 26.53
CA PRO A 753 30.82 0.98 27.20
C PRO A 753 31.14 -0.41 27.76
#